data_AF-A0A2V9ZNV4-F1
#
_entry.id   AF-A0A2V9ZNV4-F1
#
_cell.length_a   1.000
_cell.length_b   1.000
_cell.length_c   1.000
_cell.angle_alpha   90.00
_cell.angle_beta   90.00
_cell.angle_gamma   90.00
#
_symmetry.space_group_name_H-M   'P 1'
#
loop_
_entity.id
_entity.type
_entity.pdbx_description
1 polymer ?
#
loop_
_entity_poly.entity_id
_entity_poly.type
_entity_poly.pdbx_seq_one_letter_code
_entity_poly.pdbx_strand_id
1 'polypeptide(L)'
;MFFFFAASLGTSSCFASDASGSASSTWQEAPVATQAAAATQSASGPMDTPSGKATIPISPPPASTVADISFSVKTTIPGPLRSFLRMAGISQKASNDEVLPLLAQEVDKRGYVEGKPTEFLILLKRYMQQARELVVLAGPQAVIHASNCEEARPLLTILGYRVRQGCGPDATVQTEDAGRAFLTIDSGFPLVELEETLRGGKPFTLPYPSSPVPVLFTPNEWTGSDAQDVADALLRDAALARLYSALGQMDAETAASLRQAPGLRRLVRFSNVLNFYGSHIYIRSGRVAVPGGASAEPAWKDLVGAGPESPADFVGRLIAKDEGWLAAYYDALSRVSQSQQAYFTEPGRLKRFYEALRGQQIVPSPAKPVFRPDPGFSLLVTRLQLDANGQPHIPGDMESWKAIFRHNGGSKRSREWARRASHWNDPEQLVEGLVALSRDFAKDGPLQIYLMLGEIDRGRSADQRLTPQTVRLLADKFSRYGDQYITFAEFHGLDNTSIAKFITAAETLDRIPLATVRANAIGIFQANLGLWQILARQGQISDANLNDSWQHTIGTFTGINSSALLFDAGRSSLKELLRSVTGSPEVSQNEIITLLSGPTQTEAASQQVQQELATRIRTVLDAQRLVSLDTLFTLGDGLSEMSKGKAIGDTLIPLAGELREFPRKEANTSTRFPIPATPRCKPAPI
;
A
#
# COMPACT_ATOMS: atom_id res chain seq x y z
N MET A 1 -20.74 22.34 -1.55
CA MET A 1 -19.59 23.27 -1.63
C MET A 1 -18.35 22.64 -1.03
N PHE A 2 -18.27 22.44 0.29
CA PHE A 2 -17.03 21.92 0.91
C PHE A 2 -16.65 20.46 0.59
N PHE A 3 -17.64 19.59 0.31
CA PHE A 3 -17.38 18.18 -0.04
C PHE A 3 -16.51 18.00 -1.30
N PHE A 4 -16.57 18.95 -2.25
CA PHE A 4 -15.75 18.92 -3.47
C PHE A 4 -14.36 19.55 -3.28
N PHE A 5 -14.19 20.38 -2.26
CA PHE A 5 -12.94 21.09 -2.00
C PHE A 5 -11.94 20.22 -1.22
N ALA A 6 -12.42 19.46 -0.22
CA ALA A 6 -11.59 18.49 0.51
C ALA A 6 -11.10 17.32 -0.37
N ALA A 7 -11.89 16.90 -1.36
CA ALA A 7 -11.48 15.88 -2.33
C ALA A 7 -10.38 16.37 -3.30
N SER A 8 -10.19 17.68 -3.44
CA SER A 8 -9.27 18.26 -4.44
C SER A 8 -7.92 18.72 -3.87
N LEU A 9 -7.73 18.82 -2.54
CA LEU A 9 -6.52 19.36 -1.91
C LEU A 9 -5.62 18.32 -1.20
N GLY A 10 -5.81 17.04 -1.49
CA GLY A 10 -4.79 15.99 -1.27
C GLY A 10 -4.90 15.23 0.04
N THR A 11 -5.19 13.93 -0.07
CA THR A 11 -4.52 12.79 0.58
C THR A 11 -5.33 11.54 0.21
N SER A 12 -4.90 10.87 -0.86
CA SER A 12 -5.38 9.52 -1.14
C SER A 12 -4.83 8.58 -0.05
N SER A 13 -5.65 8.32 0.95
CA SER A 13 -5.46 7.19 1.88
C SER A 13 -6.61 6.20 1.70
N CYS A 14 -6.83 5.76 0.47
CA CYS A 14 -7.61 4.56 0.19
C CYS A 14 -6.65 3.36 0.22
N PHE A 15 -6.48 2.75 1.39
CA PHE A 15 -6.09 1.34 1.45
C PHE A 15 -7.32 0.52 1.03
N ALA A 16 -7.41 0.21 -0.27
CA ALA A 16 -8.35 -0.76 -0.78
C ALA A 16 -7.77 -2.16 -0.58
N SER A 17 -8.25 -2.87 0.45
CA SER A 17 -8.23 -4.32 0.45
C SER A 17 -9.49 -4.80 -0.27
N ASP A 18 -9.41 -4.92 -1.60
CA ASP A 18 -10.27 -5.82 -2.36
C ASP A 18 -9.55 -6.16 -3.67
N ALA A 19 -8.97 -7.36 -3.69
CA ALA A 19 -8.40 -7.97 -4.86
C ALA A 19 -9.45 -8.89 -5.50
N SER A 20 -10.05 -8.45 -6.61
CA SER A 20 -10.39 -9.30 -7.76
C SER A 20 -11.03 -8.46 -8.86
N GLY A 21 -10.49 -8.54 -10.09
CA GLY A 21 -11.12 -7.97 -11.28
C GLY A 21 -10.17 -7.18 -12.17
N SER A 22 -9.55 -7.88 -13.12
CA SER A 22 -8.82 -7.31 -14.26
C SER A 22 -9.77 -6.59 -15.23
N ALA A 23 -9.49 -5.33 -15.57
CA ALA A 23 -9.90 -4.72 -16.83
C ALA A 23 -8.95 -3.58 -17.23
N SER A 24 -8.37 -3.73 -18.40
CA SER A 24 -7.46 -2.82 -19.10
C SER A 24 -8.19 -1.59 -19.68
N SER A 25 -7.62 -0.39 -19.51
CA SER A 25 -7.89 0.74 -20.40
C SER A 25 -6.66 1.62 -20.58
N THR A 26 -6.30 1.79 -21.85
CA THR A 26 -5.25 2.58 -22.48
C THR A 26 -5.19 4.05 -22.04
N TRP A 27 -3.98 4.51 -21.70
CA TRP A 27 -3.63 5.94 -21.62
C TRP A 27 -2.61 6.26 -22.72
N GLN A 28 -2.97 7.21 -23.58
CA GLN A 28 -2.09 7.82 -24.57
C GLN A 28 -1.36 9.00 -23.92
N GLU A 29 -0.02 8.96 -23.93
CA GLU A 29 0.84 10.11 -23.64
C GLU A 29 1.36 10.73 -24.94
N ALA A 30 1.35 12.06 -25.02
CA ALA A 30 2.04 12.85 -26.04
C ALA A 30 3.08 13.77 -25.36
N PRO A 31 4.18 14.14 -26.05
CA PRO A 31 5.47 14.44 -25.42
C PRO A 31 5.71 15.95 -25.20
N VAL A 32 6.54 16.29 -24.21
CA VAL A 32 7.16 17.64 -24.12
C VAL A 32 8.66 17.50 -23.90
N ALA A 33 9.38 18.35 -24.64
CA ALA A 33 10.77 18.29 -25.01
C ALA A 33 11.77 18.62 -23.90
N THR A 34 12.91 17.94 -23.98
CA THR A 34 14.17 18.22 -23.32
C THR A 34 14.79 19.52 -23.83
N GLN A 35 15.22 20.41 -22.94
CA GLN A 35 16.27 21.38 -23.24
C GLN A 35 17.34 21.34 -22.15
N ALA A 36 18.55 20.99 -22.60
CA ALA A 36 19.80 21.10 -21.87
C ALA A 36 20.37 22.51 -22.03
N ALA A 37 20.93 23.06 -20.96
CA ALA A 37 21.85 24.19 -21.05
C ALA A 37 23.01 23.97 -20.06
N ALA A 38 24.22 23.94 -20.62
CA ALA A 38 25.49 23.87 -19.90
C ALA A 38 26.02 25.29 -19.66
N ALA A 39 26.65 25.55 -18.50
CA ALA A 39 27.61 26.63 -18.30
C ALA A 39 28.52 26.38 -17.06
N THR A 40 29.72 25.88 -17.36
CA THR A 40 31.07 26.29 -16.93
C THR A 40 31.38 26.85 -15.53
N GLN A 41 32.49 26.34 -14.98
CA GLN A 41 33.19 26.64 -13.71
C GLN A 41 34.05 27.94 -13.71
N SER A 42 34.32 28.46 -12.50
CA SER A 42 35.60 29.03 -11.95
C SER A 42 35.33 30.26 -11.05
N ALA A 43 36.10 30.67 -10.03
CA ALA A 43 37.01 30.12 -9.01
C ALA A 43 37.44 31.31 -8.09
N SER A 44 38.11 31.03 -6.96
CA SER A 44 38.77 31.94 -5.96
C SER A 44 37.86 32.50 -4.85
N GLY A 45 38.19 32.56 -3.55
CA GLY A 45 39.42 32.40 -2.74
C GLY A 45 39.12 32.87 -1.28
N PRO A 46 40.07 32.81 -0.31
CA PRO A 46 39.87 32.14 0.99
C PRO A 46 39.78 33.05 2.25
N MET A 47 39.42 32.47 3.41
CA MET A 47 39.79 33.01 4.75
C MET A 47 39.82 31.93 5.86
N ASP A 48 40.79 32.08 6.75
CA ASP A 48 41.38 31.09 7.68
C ASP A 48 40.78 31.03 9.10
N THR A 49 40.65 29.79 9.63
CA THR A 49 40.89 29.29 11.03
C THR A 49 40.01 29.70 12.24
N PRO A 50 40.02 28.98 13.41
CA PRO A 50 40.42 27.59 13.73
C PRO A 50 39.43 26.76 14.63
N SER A 51 39.46 25.43 14.42
CA SER A 51 39.52 24.27 15.35
C SER A 51 38.91 24.29 16.77
N GLY A 52 38.09 23.27 17.09
CA GLY A 52 37.77 22.81 18.45
C GLY A 52 36.80 21.61 18.51
N LYS A 53 37.33 20.39 18.36
CA LYS A 53 36.67 19.07 18.18
C LYS A 53 35.91 18.51 19.40
N ALA A 54 34.86 17.71 19.15
CA ALA A 54 34.76 16.31 19.62
C ALA A 54 33.61 15.54 18.92
N THR A 55 33.91 14.85 17.80
CA THR A 55 33.03 13.82 17.23
C THR A 55 33.82 12.52 17.12
N ILE A 56 33.30 11.48 17.77
CA ILE A 56 33.82 10.12 17.79
C ILE A 56 33.62 9.50 16.39
N PRO A 57 34.66 9.03 15.69
CA PRO A 57 34.49 8.33 14.43
C PRO A 57 34.04 6.89 14.70
N ILE A 58 32.77 6.60 14.42
CA ILE A 58 32.31 5.22 14.22
C ILE A 58 32.89 4.77 12.88
N SER A 59 33.98 4.01 12.92
CA SER A 59 34.45 3.27 11.75
C SER A 59 33.43 2.18 11.43
N PRO A 60 33.00 2.01 10.17
CA PRO A 60 32.24 0.82 9.78
C PRO A 60 33.12 -0.41 10.00
N PRO A 61 32.56 -1.55 10.47
CA PRO A 61 33.33 -2.77 10.63
C PRO A 61 33.90 -3.20 9.26
N PRO A 62 35.08 -3.85 9.23
CA PRO A 62 35.69 -4.28 7.98
C PRO A 62 34.72 -5.20 7.24
N ALA A 63 34.56 -4.95 5.94
CA ALA A 63 33.81 -5.78 5.03
C ALA A 63 34.32 -7.22 5.15
N SER A 64 33.57 -8.04 5.90
CA SER A 64 33.73 -9.48 5.85
C SER A 64 33.34 -9.86 4.42
N THR A 65 34.25 -10.54 3.73
CA THR A 65 34.06 -11.09 2.40
C THR A 65 32.73 -11.84 2.37
N VAL A 66 31.72 -11.19 1.78
CA VAL A 66 30.44 -11.79 1.45
C VAL A 66 30.78 -12.94 0.52
N ALA A 67 30.53 -14.18 0.95
CA ALA A 67 30.52 -15.29 0.02
C ALA A 67 29.38 -14.99 -0.96
N ASP A 68 29.73 -14.52 -2.15
CA ASP A 68 28.78 -14.20 -3.20
C ASP A 68 27.85 -15.40 -3.44
N ILE A 69 26.55 -15.13 -3.62
CA ILE A 69 25.69 -16.07 -4.32
C ILE A 69 26.39 -16.32 -5.65
N SER A 70 26.92 -17.53 -5.88
CA SER A 70 27.71 -17.79 -7.08
C SER A 70 26.81 -17.81 -8.31
N PHE A 71 26.55 -16.63 -8.85
CA PHE A 71 25.90 -16.36 -10.13
C PHE A 71 26.88 -16.56 -11.30
N SER A 72 27.94 -17.35 -11.11
CA SER A 72 29.00 -17.57 -12.10
C SER A 72 28.52 -18.39 -13.28
N VAL A 73 27.46 -19.18 -13.11
CA VAL A 73 26.85 -20.00 -14.16
C VAL A 73 25.66 -19.26 -14.76
N LYS A 74 25.61 -19.20 -16.09
CA LYS A 74 24.56 -18.52 -16.84
C LYS A 74 23.70 -19.53 -17.60
N THR A 75 22.42 -19.20 -17.77
CA THR A 75 21.52 -19.82 -18.75
C THR A 75 21.24 -18.83 -19.85
N THR A 76 20.79 -19.33 -20.99
CA THR A 76 20.49 -18.49 -22.15
C THR A 76 18.99 -18.25 -22.25
N ILE A 77 18.59 -16.99 -22.42
CA ILE A 77 17.23 -16.62 -22.86
C ILE A 77 17.28 -16.42 -24.38
N PRO A 78 16.38 -17.06 -25.16
CA PRO A 78 16.38 -16.90 -26.61
C PRO A 78 16.04 -15.46 -26.98
N GLY A 79 16.88 -14.87 -27.84
CA GLY A 79 16.72 -13.52 -28.34
C GLY A 79 17.08 -12.39 -27.36
N PRO A 80 16.85 -11.12 -27.77
CA PRO A 80 17.23 -9.94 -27.01
C PRO A 80 16.49 -9.84 -25.67
N LEU A 81 17.24 -9.56 -24.60
CA LEU A 81 16.70 -9.51 -23.23
C LEU A 81 15.55 -8.51 -23.09
N ARG A 82 15.64 -7.35 -23.75
CA ARG A 82 14.61 -6.30 -23.73
C ARG A 82 13.21 -6.83 -24.08
N SER A 83 13.13 -7.63 -25.14
CA SER A 83 11.87 -8.23 -25.61
C SER A 83 11.34 -9.26 -24.62
N PHE A 84 12.22 -10.09 -24.05
CA PHE A 84 11.84 -11.04 -23.02
C PHE A 84 11.30 -10.35 -21.76
N LEU A 85 12.00 -9.34 -21.24
CA LEU A 85 11.57 -8.60 -20.05
C LEU A 85 10.19 -7.96 -20.27
N ARG A 86 9.94 -7.43 -21.47
CA ARG A 86 8.64 -6.85 -21.83
C ARG A 86 7.53 -7.91 -21.79
N MET A 87 7.74 -9.06 -22.41
CA MET A 87 6.78 -10.16 -22.43
C MET A 87 6.56 -10.79 -21.05
N ALA A 88 7.60 -10.85 -20.21
CA ALA A 88 7.54 -11.38 -18.86
C ALA A 88 6.95 -10.38 -17.85
N GLY A 89 6.68 -9.13 -18.23
CA GLY A 89 6.21 -8.09 -17.31
C GLY A 89 7.27 -7.62 -16.32
N ILE A 90 8.55 -7.79 -16.64
CA ILE A 90 9.70 -7.42 -15.80
C ILE A 90 10.19 -6.02 -16.20
N SER A 91 10.60 -5.24 -15.19
CA SER A 91 11.17 -3.90 -15.40
C SER A 91 12.37 -3.95 -16.37
N GLN A 92 12.40 -3.02 -17.32
CA GLN A 92 13.53 -2.83 -18.24
C GLN A 92 14.80 -2.32 -17.53
N LYS A 93 14.69 -1.94 -16.25
CA LYS A 93 15.82 -1.52 -15.39
C LYS A 93 16.33 -2.64 -14.48
N ALA A 94 15.74 -3.85 -14.54
CA ALA A 94 16.19 -4.98 -13.73
C ALA A 94 17.64 -5.34 -14.10
N SER A 95 18.46 -5.64 -13.10
CA SER A 95 19.81 -6.16 -13.34
C SER A 95 19.74 -7.61 -13.82
N ASN A 96 20.79 -8.09 -14.50
CA ASN A 96 20.77 -9.41 -15.12
C ASN A 96 20.56 -10.55 -14.10
N ASP A 97 21.10 -10.42 -12.89
CA ASP A 97 20.95 -11.36 -11.77
C ASP A 97 19.53 -11.38 -11.17
N GLU A 98 18.76 -10.30 -11.34
CA GLU A 98 17.36 -10.23 -10.91
C GLU A 98 16.37 -10.87 -11.91
N VAL A 99 16.78 -11.11 -13.16
CA VAL A 99 15.88 -11.54 -14.23
C VAL A 99 15.17 -12.86 -13.91
N LEU A 100 15.91 -13.91 -13.53
CA LEU A 100 15.30 -15.21 -13.22
C LEU A 100 14.51 -15.19 -11.89
N PRO A 101 14.97 -14.55 -10.79
CA PRO A 101 14.16 -14.37 -9.60
C PRO A 101 12.83 -13.62 -9.85
N LEU A 102 12.85 -12.58 -10.68
CA LEU A 102 11.66 -11.82 -11.06
C LEU A 102 10.75 -12.62 -11.99
N LEU A 103 11.31 -13.36 -12.96
CA LEU A 103 10.53 -14.29 -13.80
C LEU A 103 9.79 -15.31 -12.94
N ALA A 104 10.52 -15.96 -12.03
CA ALA A 104 9.97 -16.91 -11.07
C ALA A 104 8.83 -16.30 -10.23
N GLN A 105 8.99 -15.06 -9.79
CA GLN A 105 7.97 -14.33 -9.05
C GLN A 105 6.72 -14.02 -9.89
N GLU A 106 6.89 -13.62 -11.16
CA GLU A 106 5.77 -13.34 -12.07
C GLU A 106 5.01 -14.64 -12.42
N VAL A 107 5.71 -15.76 -12.60
CA VAL A 107 5.09 -17.08 -12.79
C VAL A 107 4.28 -17.48 -11.56
N ASP A 108 4.82 -17.26 -10.36
CA ASP A 108 4.11 -17.54 -9.10
C ASP A 108 2.83 -16.70 -8.95
N LYS A 109 2.95 -15.39 -9.15
CA LYS A 109 1.85 -14.44 -8.91
C LYS A 109 0.77 -14.48 -10.00
N ARG A 110 1.16 -14.65 -11.27
CA ARG A 110 0.29 -14.45 -12.43
C ARG A 110 0.24 -15.65 -13.36
N GLY A 111 1.14 -16.60 -13.24
CA GLY A 111 1.28 -17.70 -14.20
C GLY A 111 0.20 -18.77 -14.08
N TYR A 112 -0.36 -18.97 -12.89
CA TYR A 112 -1.34 -20.02 -12.63
C TYR A 112 -2.52 -19.52 -11.78
N VAL A 113 -3.72 -20.00 -12.10
CA VAL A 113 -4.93 -19.84 -11.28
C VAL A 113 -5.53 -21.23 -11.09
N GLU A 114 -5.70 -21.65 -9.83
CA GLU A 114 -6.21 -23.00 -9.48
C GLU A 114 -5.46 -24.14 -10.20
N GLY A 115 -4.14 -23.98 -10.39
CA GLY A 115 -3.28 -24.95 -11.07
C GLY A 115 -3.39 -24.94 -12.61
N LYS A 116 -4.24 -24.10 -13.20
CA LYS A 116 -4.34 -23.94 -14.65
C LYS A 116 -3.46 -22.77 -15.12
N PRO A 117 -2.74 -22.91 -16.24
CA PRO A 117 -1.94 -21.81 -16.80
C PRO A 117 -2.86 -20.65 -17.20
N THR A 118 -2.47 -19.43 -16.86
CA THR A 118 -3.16 -18.21 -17.30
C THR A 118 -2.78 -17.84 -18.73
N GLU A 119 -3.53 -16.92 -19.33
CA GLU A 119 -3.19 -16.39 -20.65
C GLU A 119 -1.80 -15.75 -20.67
N PHE A 120 -1.41 -15.04 -19.60
CA PHE A 120 -0.05 -14.51 -19.43
C PHE A 120 1.02 -15.60 -19.62
N LEU A 121 0.87 -16.75 -18.94
CA LEU A 121 1.85 -17.82 -19.03
C LEU A 121 1.83 -18.52 -20.39
N ILE A 122 0.65 -18.69 -20.99
CA ILE A 122 0.50 -19.28 -22.33
C ILE A 122 1.22 -18.41 -23.35
N LEU A 123 1.00 -17.09 -23.32
CA LEU A 123 1.64 -16.13 -24.22
C LEU A 123 3.15 -16.09 -24.01
N LEU A 124 3.63 -16.07 -22.77
CA LEU A 124 5.07 -16.08 -22.49
C LEU A 124 5.76 -17.36 -22.98
N LYS A 125 5.13 -18.53 -22.82
CA LYS A 125 5.64 -19.80 -23.38
C LYS A 125 5.67 -19.79 -24.90
N ARG A 126 4.61 -19.28 -25.55
CA ARG A 126 4.57 -19.14 -27.02
C ARG A 126 5.61 -18.15 -27.52
N TYR A 127 5.84 -17.05 -26.81
CA TYR A 127 6.90 -16.11 -27.11
C TYR A 127 8.28 -16.78 -27.06
N MET A 128 8.57 -17.55 -26.01
CA MET A 128 9.84 -18.27 -25.88
C MET A 128 10.06 -19.23 -27.08
N GLN A 129 9.01 -19.87 -27.57
CA GLN A 129 9.07 -20.71 -28.76
C GLN A 129 9.35 -19.89 -30.04
N GLN A 130 8.62 -18.78 -30.24
CA GLN A 130 8.82 -17.89 -31.39
C GLN A 130 10.23 -17.29 -31.39
N ALA A 131 10.74 -16.89 -30.22
CA ALA A 131 12.08 -16.36 -30.06
C ALA A 131 13.16 -17.39 -30.44
N ARG A 132 12.97 -18.68 -30.12
CA ARG A 132 13.89 -19.74 -30.57
C ARG A 132 13.91 -19.91 -32.08
N GLU A 133 12.75 -19.85 -32.73
CA GLU A 133 12.67 -19.88 -34.20
C GLU A 133 13.40 -18.68 -34.82
N LEU A 134 13.27 -17.49 -34.22
CA LEU A 134 14.01 -16.30 -34.63
C LEU A 134 15.52 -16.39 -34.38
N VAL A 135 15.96 -17.03 -33.28
CA VAL A 135 17.38 -17.31 -33.03
C VAL A 135 17.95 -18.27 -34.08
N VAL A 136 17.20 -19.30 -34.47
CA VAL A 136 17.61 -20.22 -35.54
C VAL A 136 17.73 -19.46 -36.87
N LEU A 137 16.78 -18.59 -37.18
CA LEU A 137 16.82 -17.76 -38.38
C LEU A 137 17.99 -16.76 -38.38
N ALA A 138 18.34 -16.21 -37.22
CA ALA A 138 19.46 -15.28 -37.05
C ALA A 138 20.84 -15.92 -37.26
N GLY A 139 20.91 -17.25 -37.18
CA GLY A 139 22.13 -18.03 -37.42
C GLY A 139 23.28 -17.73 -36.45
N PRO A 140 24.50 -18.23 -36.75
CA PRO A 140 25.69 -18.06 -35.90
C PRO A 140 26.11 -16.60 -35.68
N GLN A 141 25.77 -15.72 -36.63
CA GLN A 141 26.05 -14.29 -36.55
C GLN A 141 25.10 -13.55 -35.61
N ALA A 142 24.03 -14.21 -35.15
CA ALA A 142 23.00 -13.62 -34.30
C ALA A 142 22.36 -12.36 -34.91
N VAL A 143 22.19 -12.34 -36.23
CA VAL A 143 21.59 -11.23 -36.97
C VAL A 143 20.52 -11.78 -37.91
N ILE A 144 19.29 -11.29 -37.76
CA ILE A 144 18.23 -11.54 -38.73
C ILE A 144 18.44 -10.56 -39.88
N HIS A 145 18.58 -11.11 -41.09
CA HIS A 145 18.79 -10.33 -42.30
C HIS A 145 17.77 -10.70 -43.37
N ALA A 146 17.20 -9.68 -44.02
CA ALA A 146 16.37 -9.86 -45.21
C ALA A 146 16.58 -8.69 -46.17
N SER A 147 17.04 -8.96 -47.38
CA SER A 147 17.26 -7.93 -48.42
C SER A 147 16.11 -7.85 -49.43
N ASN A 148 15.26 -8.87 -49.49
CA ASN A 148 14.14 -8.97 -50.41
C ASN A 148 13.03 -9.85 -49.82
N CYS A 149 11.95 -10.02 -50.57
CA CYS A 149 10.77 -10.70 -50.07
C CYS A 149 10.85 -12.22 -50.00
N GLU A 150 11.67 -12.84 -50.85
CA GLU A 150 11.92 -14.28 -50.74
C GLU A 150 12.70 -14.58 -49.45
N GLU A 151 13.69 -13.74 -49.13
CA GLU A 151 14.45 -13.82 -47.87
C GLU A 151 13.60 -13.46 -46.64
N ALA A 152 12.67 -12.51 -46.77
CA ALA A 152 11.78 -12.13 -45.67
C ALA A 152 10.66 -13.14 -45.41
N ARG A 153 10.38 -14.06 -46.34
CA ARG A 153 9.24 -14.98 -46.23
C ARG A 153 9.30 -15.89 -44.99
N PRO A 154 10.41 -16.57 -44.68
CA PRO A 154 10.53 -17.36 -43.44
C PRO A 154 10.37 -16.49 -42.18
N LEU A 155 10.91 -15.27 -42.18
CA LEU A 155 10.76 -14.31 -41.08
C LEU A 155 9.29 -13.95 -40.87
N LEU A 156 8.60 -13.54 -41.92
CA LEU A 156 7.18 -13.17 -41.86
C LEU A 156 6.32 -14.34 -41.34
N THR A 157 6.59 -15.58 -41.78
CA THR A 157 5.90 -16.77 -41.25
C THR A 157 6.12 -16.95 -39.75
N ILE A 158 7.35 -16.82 -39.25
CA ILE A 158 7.64 -16.92 -37.80
C ILE A 158 6.90 -15.83 -37.03
N LEU A 159 6.87 -14.61 -37.58
CA LEU A 159 6.22 -13.45 -36.99
C LEU A 159 4.68 -13.48 -37.07
N GLY A 160 4.09 -14.37 -37.87
CA GLY A 160 2.63 -14.49 -38.05
C GLY A 160 2.04 -13.57 -39.11
N TYR A 161 2.85 -13.09 -40.05
CA TYR A 161 2.45 -12.18 -41.12
C TYR A 161 2.69 -12.78 -42.50
N ARG A 162 2.01 -12.21 -43.49
CA ARG A 162 2.28 -12.42 -44.91
C ARG A 162 2.16 -11.12 -45.68
N VAL A 163 2.73 -11.07 -46.88
CA VAL A 163 2.55 -9.92 -47.78
C VAL A 163 1.18 -9.99 -48.46
N ARG A 164 0.48 -8.85 -48.57
CA ARG A 164 -0.90 -8.79 -49.10
C ARG A 164 -0.99 -8.90 -50.64
N GLN A 165 -0.18 -8.15 -51.38
CA GLN A 165 -0.25 -8.04 -52.85
C GLN A 165 1.12 -8.16 -53.55
N GLY A 166 2.08 -8.84 -52.91
CA GLY A 166 3.46 -8.91 -53.41
C GLY A 166 4.29 -7.68 -53.01
N CYS A 167 5.53 -7.63 -53.51
CA CYS A 167 6.52 -6.64 -53.07
C CYS A 167 6.69 -5.48 -54.05
N GLY A 168 7.07 -4.32 -53.52
CA GLY A 168 7.10 -3.06 -54.24
C GLY A 168 6.61 -1.89 -53.36
N PRO A 169 6.54 -0.66 -53.89
CA PRO A 169 6.28 0.55 -53.10
C PRO A 169 5.01 0.49 -52.22
N ASP A 170 4.00 -0.27 -52.65
CA ASP A 170 2.71 -0.45 -51.96
C ASP A 170 2.66 -1.72 -51.07
N ALA A 171 3.80 -2.37 -50.82
CA ALA A 171 3.87 -3.57 -50.00
C ALA A 171 3.34 -3.29 -48.59
N THR A 172 2.42 -4.14 -48.15
CA THR A 172 1.85 -4.14 -46.81
C THR A 172 1.84 -5.56 -46.29
N VAL A 173 2.18 -5.71 -45.00
CA VAL A 173 2.00 -6.98 -44.30
C VAL A 173 0.58 -7.04 -43.76
N GLN A 174 0.02 -8.24 -43.77
CA GLN A 174 -1.27 -8.55 -43.16
C GLN A 174 -1.09 -9.74 -42.23
N THR A 175 -1.84 -9.75 -41.14
CA THR A 175 -1.85 -10.86 -40.19
C THR A 175 -2.29 -12.15 -40.89
N GLU A 176 -1.48 -13.19 -40.77
CA GLU A 176 -1.79 -14.56 -41.21
C GLU A 176 -2.08 -15.46 -40.01
N ASP A 177 -1.26 -15.39 -38.97
CA ASP A 177 -1.47 -16.05 -37.68
C ASP A 177 -1.60 -14.96 -36.60
N ALA A 178 -2.82 -14.77 -36.10
CA ALA A 178 -3.11 -13.74 -35.10
C ALA A 178 -2.36 -13.96 -33.78
N GLY A 179 -2.10 -15.21 -33.39
CA GLY A 179 -1.38 -15.52 -32.16
C GLY A 179 0.09 -15.13 -32.26
N ARG A 180 0.76 -15.48 -33.37
CA ARG A 180 2.15 -15.09 -33.63
C ARG A 180 2.30 -13.58 -33.85
N ALA A 181 1.38 -12.97 -34.59
CA ALA A 181 1.38 -11.53 -34.83
C ALA A 181 1.23 -10.71 -33.54
N PHE A 182 0.37 -11.18 -32.62
CA PHE A 182 0.22 -10.57 -31.30
C PHE A 182 1.56 -10.56 -30.54
N LEU A 183 2.26 -11.70 -30.48
CA LEU A 183 3.56 -11.81 -29.80
C LEU A 183 4.64 -10.95 -30.46
N THR A 184 4.61 -10.83 -31.79
CA THR A 184 5.52 -9.96 -32.55
C THR A 184 5.37 -8.49 -32.12
N ILE A 185 4.15 -7.97 -32.08
CA ILE A 185 3.86 -6.60 -31.65
C ILE A 185 4.22 -6.41 -30.17
N ASP A 186 3.76 -7.31 -29.31
CA ASP A 186 3.90 -7.16 -27.86
C ASP A 186 5.35 -7.32 -27.40
N SER A 187 6.18 -8.11 -28.09
CA SER A 187 7.60 -8.23 -27.79
C SER A 187 8.43 -7.02 -28.27
N GLY A 188 7.81 -6.09 -28.99
CA GLY A 188 8.46 -4.89 -29.54
C GLY A 188 9.33 -5.17 -30.77
N PHE A 189 9.00 -6.20 -31.56
CA PHE A 189 9.70 -6.46 -32.81
C PHE A 189 9.47 -5.29 -33.81
N PRO A 190 10.50 -4.81 -34.53
CA PRO A 190 10.39 -3.64 -35.41
C PRO A 190 9.74 -4.00 -36.75
N LEU A 191 8.43 -4.28 -36.72
CA LEU A 191 7.67 -4.66 -37.92
C LEU A 191 7.62 -3.55 -38.97
N VAL A 192 7.58 -2.29 -38.54
CA VAL A 192 7.57 -1.12 -39.44
C VAL A 192 8.83 -1.06 -40.29
N GLU A 193 10.00 -1.31 -39.70
CA GLU A 193 11.28 -1.33 -40.43
C GLU A 193 11.31 -2.51 -41.43
N LEU A 194 10.76 -3.67 -41.05
CA LEU A 194 10.64 -4.80 -41.97
C LEU A 194 9.70 -4.48 -43.15
N GLU A 195 8.56 -3.82 -42.90
CA GLU A 195 7.67 -3.35 -43.96
C GLU A 195 8.35 -2.38 -44.93
N GLU A 196 9.18 -1.46 -44.44
CA GLU A 196 9.94 -0.54 -45.29
C GLU A 196 10.90 -1.29 -46.22
N THR A 197 11.57 -2.34 -45.73
CA THR A 197 12.39 -3.22 -46.58
C THR A 197 11.56 -3.89 -47.67
N LEU A 198 10.35 -4.39 -47.36
CA LEU A 198 9.45 -5.00 -48.34
C LEU A 198 8.96 -4.00 -49.40
N ARG A 199 8.94 -2.69 -49.08
CA ARG A 199 8.59 -1.61 -50.00
C ARG A 199 9.71 -1.21 -50.97
N GLY A 200 10.87 -1.85 -50.88
CA GLY A 200 12.07 -1.48 -51.65
C GLY A 200 13.01 -0.53 -50.91
N GLY A 201 12.87 -0.44 -49.58
CA GLY A 201 13.79 0.27 -48.70
C GLY A 201 15.15 -0.44 -48.55
N LYS A 202 15.90 -0.06 -47.51
CA LYS A 202 17.19 -0.69 -47.19
C LYS A 202 16.98 -2.14 -46.69
N PRO A 203 17.98 -3.03 -46.83
CA PRO A 203 17.92 -4.36 -46.23
C PRO A 203 17.62 -4.32 -44.73
N PHE A 204 16.70 -5.18 -44.29
CA PHE A 204 16.37 -5.33 -42.88
C PHE A 204 17.52 -6.05 -42.19
N THR A 205 18.06 -5.44 -41.14
CA THR A 205 19.15 -6.02 -40.36
C THR A 205 18.87 -5.80 -38.88
N LEU A 206 18.60 -6.88 -38.16
CA LEU A 206 18.25 -6.84 -36.74
C LEU A 206 19.18 -7.75 -35.93
N PRO A 207 20.02 -7.20 -35.03
CA PRO A 207 20.71 -8.00 -34.03
C PRO A 207 19.70 -8.76 -33.16
N TYR A 208 19.80 -10.09 -33.15
CA TYR A 208 18.95 -10.98 -32.38
C TYR A 208 19.78 -11.97 -31.53
N PRO A 209 20.72 -11.50 -30.70
CA PRO A 209 21.54 -12.38 -29.87
C PRO A 209 20.71 -12.99 -28.76
N SER A 210 21.01 -14.25 -28.44
CA SER A 210 20.49 -14.84 -27.21
C SER A 210 21.18 -14.22 -26.00
N SER A 211 20.41 -14.02 -24.93
CA SER A 211 20.82 -13.21 -23.79
C SER A 211 21.24 -14.09 -22.61
N PRO A 212 22.51 -14.05 -22.17
CA PRO A 212 22.95 -14.86 -21.04
C PRO A 212 22.55 -14.19 -19.72
N VAL A 213 21.81 -14.91 -18.89
CA VAL A 213 21.37 -14.46 -17.56
C VAL A 213 21.94 -15.37 -16.47
N PRO A 214 22.41 -14.82 -15.35
CA PRO A 214 22.90 -15.63 -14.24
C PRO A 214 21.83 -16.55 -13.65
N VAL A 215 22.26 -17.73 -13.22
CA VAL A 215 21.42 -18.74 -12.56
C VAL A 215 21.82 -18.83 -11.10
N LEU A 216 20.82 -18.92 -10.22
CA LEU A 216 21.02 -19.23 -8.81
C LEU A 216 21.53 -20.68 -8.71
N PHE A 217 22.76 -20.88 -8.24
CA PHE A 217 23.43 -22.20 -8.22
C PHE A 217 23.79 -22.72 -9.62
N THR A 218 23.36 -23.93 -10.02
CA THR A 218 23.66 -24.52 -11.33
C THR A 218 22.39 -24.89 -12.09
N PRO A 219 22.39 -24.82 -13.44
CA PRO A 219 21.22 -25.18 -14.25
C PRO A 219 20.67 -26.58 -13.95
N ASN A 220 21.56 -27.58 -13.86
CA ASN A 220 21.20 -28.98 -13.64
C ASN A 220 20.48 -29.22 -12.30
N GLU A 221 20.71 -28.36 -11.29
CA GLU A 221 20.02 -28.47 -10.01
C GLU A 221 18.53 -28.08 -10.13
N TRP A 222 18.17 -27.25 -11.10
CA TRP A 222 16.80 -26.82 -11.35
C TRP A 222 16.08 -27.65 -12.40
N THR A 223 16.80 -28.13 -13.41
CA THR A 223 16.23 -28.86 -14.55
C THR A 223 16.37 -30.38 -14.41
N GLY A 224 17.20 -30.84 -13.46
CA GLY A 224 17.49 -32.26 -13.30
C GLY A 224 18.32 -32.80 -14.46
N SER A 225 17.96 -33.98 -14.96
CA SER A 225 18.57 -34.59 -16.15
C SER A 225 17.94 -34.14 -17.46
N ASP A 226 16.92 -33.28 -17.42
CA ASP A 226 16.26 -32.79 -18.63
C ASP A 226 17.13 -31.73 -19.31
N ALA A 227 17.29 -31.84 -20.64
CA ALA A 227 18.05 -30.90 -21.46
C ALA A 227 17.36 -29.54 -21.68
N GLN A 228 16.51 -29.12 -20.73
CA GLN A 228 15.71 -27.91 -20.82
C GLN A 228 16.40 -26.72 -20.17
N ASP A 229 16.10 -25.52 -20.67
CA ASP A 229 16.61 -24.28 -20.08
C ASP A 229 15.94 -24.02 -18.72
N VAL A 230 16.66 -23.40 -17.78
CA VAL A 230 16.13 -23.05 -16.45
C VAL A 230 14.85 -22.21 -16.56
N ALA A 231 14.82 -21.25 -17.50
CA ALA A 231 13.63 -20.43 -17.74
C ALA A 231 12.39 -21.28 -18.09
N ASP A 232 12.53 -22.29 -18.96
CA ASP A 232 11.41 -23.16 -19.31
C ASP A 232 10.94 -24.02 -18.13
N ALA A 233 11.87 -24.48 -17.30
CA ALA A 233 11.56 -25.24 -16.09
C ALA A 233 10.73 -24.38 -15.12
N LEU A 234 11.13 -23.12 -14.90
CA LEU A 234 10.38 -22.17 -14.08
C LEU A 234 9.00 -21.88 -14.67
N LEU A 235 8.88 -21.67 -15.98
CA LEU A 235 7.59 -21.45 -16.65
C LEU A 235 6.64 -22.67 -16.53
N ARG A 236 7.16 -23.89 -16.37
CA ARG A 236 6.35 -25.12 -16.34
C ARG A 236 5.83 -25.50 -14.97
N ASP A 237 6.60 -25.21 -13.92
CA ASP A 237 6.28 -25.66 -12.57
C ASP A 237 6.19 -24.47 -11.61
N ALA A 238 4.98 -24.19 -11.16
CA ALA A 238 4.70 -23.09 -10.22
C ALA A 238 5.43 -23.27 -8.87
N ALA A 239 5.56 -24.51 -8.37
CA ALA A 239 6.24 -24.77 -7.11
C ALA A 239 7.76 -24.59 -7.26
N LEU A 240 8.31 -24.99 -8.40
CA LEU A 240 9.72 -24.76 -8.73
C LEU A 240 10.02 -23.27 -8.89
N ALA A 241 9.20 -22.54 -9.64
CA ALA A 241 9.30 -21.08 -9.77
C ALA A 241 9.24 -20.40 -8.40
N ARG A 242 8.27 -20.79 -7.57
CA ARG A 242 8.12 -20.24 -6.23
C ARG A 242 9.34 -20.52 -5.33
N LEU A 243 9.90 -21.73 -5.39
CA LEU A 243 11.13 -22.05 -4.66
C LEU A 243 12.33 -21.22 -5.16
N TYR A 244 12.47 -21.06 -6.47
CA TYR A 244 13.53 -20.24 -7.07
C TYR A 244 13.45 -18.79 -6.58
N SER A 245 12.25 -18.20 -6.60
CA SER A 245 12.02 -16.85 -6.08
C SER A 245 12.31 -16.75 -4.58
N ALA A 246 11.89 -17.75 -3.79
CA ALA A 246 12.12 -17.78 -2.35
C ALA A 246 13.62 -17.81 -2.00
N LEU A 247 14.40 -18.67 -2.64
CA LEU A 247 15.84 -18.77 -2.40
C LEU A 247 16.60 -17.56 -2.95
N GLY A 248 16.13 -16.96 -4.05
CA GLY A 248 16.70 -15.72 -4.60
C GLY A 248 16.51 -14.49 -3.70
N GLN A 249 15.58 -14.53 -2.75
CA GLN A 249 15.38 -13.47 -1.75
C GLN A 249 16.18 -13.69 -0.46
N MET A 250 16.88 -14.81 -0.32
CA MET A 250 17.72 -15.12 0.84
C MET A 250 19.16 -14.65 0.61
N ASP A 251 19.90 -14.45 1.69
CA ASP A 251 21.35 -14.29 1.59
C ASP A 251 22.04 -15.58 1.12
N ALA A 252 23.25 -15.43 0.60
CA ALA A 252 24.02 -16.53 0.00
C ALA A 252 24.28 -17.70 0.93
N GLU A 253 24.65 -17.43 2.19
CA GLU A 253 24.99 -18.47 3.15
C GLU A 253 23.75 -19.31 3.48
N THR A 254 22.61 -18.65 3.71
CA THR A 254 21.34 -19.32 3.97
C THR A 254 20.89 -20.14 2.75
N ALA A 255 20.88 -19.54 1.56
CA ALA A 255 20.47 -20.22 0.33
C ALA A 255 21.36 -21.44 0.03
N ALA A 256 22.68 -21.30 0.19
CA ALA A 256 23.63 -22.39 -0.01
C ALA A 256 23.46 -23.51 1.02
N SER A 257 23.23 -23.17 2.29
CA SER A 257 22.99 -24.16 3.35
C SER A 257 21.74 -24.98 3.06
N LEU A 258 20.62 -24.33 2.71
CA LEU A 258 19.36 -25.00 2.38
C LEU A 258 19.46 -25.85 1.09
N ARG A 259 20.22 -25.39 0.10
CA ARG A 259 20.55 -26.16 -1.11
C ARG A 259 21.31 -27.44 -0.79
N GLN A 260 22.29 -27.38 0.12
CA GLN A 260 23.07 -28.55 0.53
C GLN A 260 22.21 -29.51 1.35
N ALA A 261 21.47 -29.00 2.34
CA ALA A 261 20.55 -29.77 3.16
C ALA A 261 19.43 -28.86 3.69
N PRO A 262 18.14 -29.20 3.50
CA PRO A 262 17.62 -30.49 3.06
C PRO A 262 17.61 -30.73 1.53
N GLY A 263 17.99 -29.73 0.74
CA GLY A 263 18.07 -29.82 -0.73
C GLY A 263 16.79 -29.42 -1.47
N LEU A 264 16.96 -28.97 -2.71
CA LEU A 264 15.89 -28.34 -3.51
C LEU A 264 14.65 -29.25 -3.67
N ARG A 265 14.87 -30.55 -3.92
CA ARG A 265 13.78 -31.54 -4.09
C ARG A 265 12.86 -31.65 -2.87
N ARG A 266 13.40 -31.47 -1.66
CA ARG A 266 12.59 -31.49 -0.42
C ARG A 266 11.94 -30.13 -0.19
N LEU A 267 12.66 -29.05 -0.46
CA LEU A 267 12.18 -27.68 -0.27
C LEU A 267 11.04 -27.29 -1.21
N VAL A 268 10.95 -27.87 -2.42
CA VAL A 268 9.89 -27.54 -3.39
C VAL A 268 8.48 -27.81 -2.83
N ARG A 269 8.33 -28.80 -1.94
CA ARG A 269 7.06 -29.10 -1.26
C ARG A 269 6.61 -28.01 -0.30
N PHE A 270 7.56 -27.20 0.16
CA PHE A 270 7.36 -26.08 1.08
C PHE A 270 7.60 -24.74 0.40
N SER A 271 7.61 -24.70 -0.94
CA SER A 271 7.87 -23.48 -1.72
C SER A 271 6.95 -22.34 -1.31
N ASN A 272 5.69 -22.64 -0.99
CA ASN A 272 4.70 -21.64 -0.57
C ASN A 272 5.12 -20.98 0.75
N VAL A 273 5.46 -21.80 1.75
CA VAL A 273 5.85 -21.32 3.08
C VAL A 273 7.17 -20.53 2.99
N LEU A 274 8.14 -21.02 2.22
CA LEU A 274 9.43 -20.34 2.04
C LEU A 274 9.30 -19.02 1.29
N ASN A 275 8.46 -18.94 0.26
CA ASN A 275 8.24 -17.71 -0.48
C ASN A 275 7.58 -16.63 0.39
N PHE A 276 6.67 -17.02 1.29
CA PHE A 276 6.05 -16.07 2.21
C PHE A 276 6.93 -15.69 3.39
N TYR A 277 7.60 -16.66 4.02
CA TYR A 277 8.18 -16.51 5.37
C TYR A 277 9.67 -16.86 5.45
N GLY A 278 10.29 -17.26 4.35
CA GLY A 278 11.69 -17.70 4.33
C GLY A 278 12.71 -16.57 4.34
N SER A 279 12.35 -15.35 3.92
CA SER A 279 13.31 -14.24 3.76
C SER A 279 13.95 -13.74 5.06
N HIS A 280 13.41 -14.14 6.23
CA HIS A 280 13.93 -13.79 7.55
C HIS A 280 14.58 -14.97 8.26
N ILE A 281 14.75 -16.11 7.57
CA ILE A 281 15.56 -17.21 8.07
C ILE A 281 17.01 -16.91 7.71
N TYR A 282 17.87 -16.87 8.73
CA TYR A 282 19.29 -16.63 8.55
C TYR A 282 20.10 -17.79 9.10
N ILE A 283 21.00 -18.35 8.30
CA ILE A 283 21.96 -19.37 8.73
C ILE A 283 23.34 -18.72 8.75
N ARG A 284 23.97 -18.68 9.93
CA ARG A 284 25.29 -18.08 10.16
C ARG A 284 26.19 -19.08 10.85
N SER A 285 27.36 -19.34 10.26
CA SER A 285 28.34 -20.30 10.80
C SER A 285 27.71 -21.66 11.11
N GLY A 286 26.84 -22.14 10.22
CA GLY A 286 26.16 -23.43 10.37
C GLY A 286 25.07 -23.46 11.44
N ARG A 287 24.59 -22.31 11.94
CA ARG A 287 23.52 -22.22 12.93
C ARG A 287 22.39 -21.30 12.46
N VAL A 288 21.15 -21.64 12.77
CA VAL A 288 20.00 -20.75 12.49
C VAL A 288 19.97 -19.62 13.53
N ALA A 289 19.97 -18.38 13.08
CA ALA A 289 19.81 -17.22 13.94
C ALA A 289 18.32 -17.01 14.27
N VAL A 290 17.93 -17.35 15.50
CA VAL A 290 16.53 -17.30 15.96
C VAL A 290 16.15 -15.93 16.55
N PRO A 291 14.87 -15.50 16.43
CA PRO A 291 14.36 -14.34 17.15
C PRO A 291 14.62 -14.46 18.65
N GLY A 292 15.13 -13.40 19.27
CA GLY A 292 15.52 -13.38 20.68
C GLY A 292 16.96 -13.84 20.93
N GLY A 293 17.66 -14.33 19.90
CA GLY A 293 19.06 -14.74 19.99
C GLY A 293 19.29 -15.97 20.88
N ALA A 294 20.51 -16.09 21.42
CA ALA A 294 20.98 -17.27 22.12
C ALA A 294 20.10 -17.69 23.32
N SER A 295 19.53 -16.73 24.05
CA SER A 295 18.65 -16.99 25.20
C SER A 295 17.33 -17.65 24.82
N ALA A 296 16.86 -17.45 23.58
CA ALA A 296 15.62 -18.02 23.07
C ALA A 296 15.81 -19.38 22.35
N GLU A 297 17.06 -19.79 22.05
CA GLU A 297 17.34 -21.04 21.34
C GLU A 297 16.70 -22.28 21.99
N PRO A 298 16.71 -22.48 23.33
CA PRO A 298 16.07 -23.64 23.94
C PRO A 298 14.55 -23.66 23.74
N ALA A 299 13.90 -22.49 23.80
CA ALA A 299 12.46 -22.37 23.60
C ALA A 299 12.06 -22.64 22.14
N TRP A 300 12.84 -22.10 21.19
CA TRP A 300 12.68 -22.44 19.77
C TRP A 300 12.93 -23.92 19.49
N LYS A 301 13.89 -24.54 20.17
CA LYS A 301 14.15 -25.98 20.05
C LYS A 301 12.98 -26.83 20.54
N ASP A 302 12.36 -26.49 21.67
CA ASP A 302 11.12 -27.15 22.14
C ASP A 302 9.99 -26.97 21.11
N LEU A 303 9.84 -25.73 20.60
CA LEU A 303 8.74 -25.39 19.70
C LEU A 303 8.89 -25.99 18.30
N VAL A 304 10.09 -26.02 17.74
CA VAL A 304 10.37 -26.59 16.40
C VAL A 304 10.57 -28.11 16.49
N GLY A 305 11.08 -28.61 17.61
CA GLY A 305 11.49 -30.00 17.81
C GLY A 305 12.87 -30.33 17.22
N ALA A 306 13.64 -29.32 16.80
CA ALA A 306 15.03 -29.43 16.37
C ALA A 306 15.77 -28.15 16.81
N GLY A 307 17.07 -28.26 17.07
CA GLY A 307 17.87 -27.13 17.55
C GLY A 307 18.49 -26.31 16.41
N PRO A 308 18.80 -25.03 16.63
CA PRO A 308 19.40 -24.14 15.62
C PRO A 308 20.79 -24.61 15.16
N GLU A 309 21.48 -25.45 15.94
CA GLU A 309 22.72 -26.14 15.58
C GLU A 309 22.58 -27.14 14.43
N SER A 310 21.36 -27.48 14.01
CA SER A 310 21.08 -28.39 12.89
C SER A 310 20.16 -27.72 11.86
N PRO A 311 20.67 -26.81 11.01
CA PRO A 311 19.83 -25.95 10.16
C PRO A 311 18.86 -26.70 9.24
N ALA A 312 19.29 -27.81 8.65
CA ALA A 312 18.46 -28.61 7.76
C ALA A 312 17.20 -29.17 8.48
N ASP A 313 17.37 -29.69 9.69
CA ASP A 313 16.28 -30.22 10.49
C ASP A 313 15.44 -29.10 11.11
N PHE A 314 16.08 -28.04 11.60
CA PHE A 314 15.40 -26.88 12.16
C PHE A 314 14.48 -26.23 11.13
N VAL A 315 15.02 -25.81 9.98
CA VAL A 315 14.25 -25.13 8.93
C VAL A 315 13.22 -26.08 8.33
N GLY A 316 13.59 -27.34 8.10
CA GLY A 316 12.66 -28.35 7.58
C GLY A 316 11.45 -28.59 8.47
N ARG A 317 11.63 -28.60 9.81
CA ARG A 317 10.52 -28.73 10.77
C ARG A 317 9.76 -27.42 10.94
N LEU A 318 10.46 -26.28 10.95
CA LEU A 318 9.86 -24.95 11.08
C LEU A 318 8.83 -24.68 9.98
N ILE A 319 9.18 -24.94 8.71
CA ILE A 319 8.31 -24.69 7.56
C ILE A 319 7.20 -25.73 7.39
N ALA A 320 7.40 -26.94 7.91
CA ALA A 320 6.43 -28.02 7.83
C ALA A 320 5.40 -27.99 8.97
N LYS A 321 5.79 -27.46 10.15
CA LYS A 321 4.97 -27.54 11.36
C LYS A 321 3.69 -26.74 11.22
N ASP A 322 2.59 -27.40 11.55
CA ASP A 322 1.24 -26.85 11.54
C ASP A 322 0.94 -26.13 10.22
N GLU A 323 1.20 -26.80 9.08
CA GLU A 323 0.97 -26.28 7.73
C GLU A 323 1.74 -24.98 7.39
N GLY A 324 2.77 -24.63 8.16
CA GLY A 324 3.58 -23.43 8.02
C GLY A 324 3.24 -22.30 9.01
N TRP A 325 2.30 -22.50 9.95
CA TRP A 325 1.98 -21.51 10.98
C TRP A 325 3.17 -21.17 11.88
N LEU A 326 4.07 -22.13 12.14
CA LEU A 326 5.27 -21.82 12.93
C LEU A 326 6.26 -20.93 12.17
N ALA A 327 6.40 -21.12 10.85
CA ALA A 327 7.22 -20.24 10.03
C ALA A 327 6.65 -18.81 9.96
N ALA A 328 5.33 -18.65 9.89
CA ALA A 328 4.68 -17.34 9.96
C ALA A 328 4.95 -16.62 11.29
N TYR A 329 4.87 -17.36 12.40
CA TYR A 329 5.19 -16.84 13.73
C TYR A 329 6.67 -16.42 13.85
N TYR A 330 7.59 -17.26 13.36
CA TYR A 330 9.02 -16.98 13.32
C TYR A 330 9.34 -15.73 12.48
N ASP A 331 8.78 -15.62 11.27
CA ASP A 331 9.00 -14.47 10.38
C ASP A 331 8.50 -13.16 11.03
N ALA A 332 7.31 -13.17 11.63
CA ALA A 332 6.77 -11.98 12.29
C ALA A 332 7.64 -11.54 13.48
N LEU A 333 8.14 -12.48 14.30
CA LEU A 333 9.06 -12.15 15.40
C LEU A 333 10.45 -11.75 14.93
N SER A 334 10.89 -12.20 13.75
CA SER A 334 12.18 -11.80 13.19
C SER A 334 12.23 -10.35 12.72
N ARG A 335 11.06 -9.72 12.50
CA ARG A 335 10.93 -8.35 11.95
C ARG A 335 10.97 -7.24 13.00
N VAL A 336 10.71 -7.58 14.26
CA VAL A 336 10.59 -6.61 15.35
C VAL A 336 11.94 -6.30 15.99
N SER A 337 12.01 -5.20 16.74
CA SER A 337 13.24 -4.77 17.41
C SER A 337 13.74 -5.80 18.41
N GLN A 338 15.03 -5.75 18.80
CA GLN A 338 15.59 -6.68 19.78
C GLN A 338 14.86 -6.65 21.13
N SER A 339 14.38 -5.49 21.58
CA SER A 339 13.60 -5.38 22.82
C SER A 339 12.23 -6.05 22.70
N GLN A 340 11.55 -5.90 21.57
CA GLN A 340 10.30 -6.61 21.30
C GLN A 340 10.55 -8.12 21.15
N GLN A 341 11.63 -8.54 20.48
CA GLN A 341 12.01 -9.96 20.40
C GLN A 341 12.21 -10.53 21.80
N ALA A 342 12.97 -9.86 22.68
CA ALA A 342 13.20 -10.32 24.04
C ALA A 342 11.89 -10.51 24.82
N TYR A 343 10.90 -9.64 24.62
CA TYR A 343 9.55 -9.83 25.16
C TYR A 343 8.89 -11.08 24.55
N PHE A 344 8.73 -11.17 23.24
CA PHE A 344 7.97 -12.27 22.64
C PHE A 344 8.62 -13.65 22.76
N THR A 345 9.94 -13.69 22.98
CA THR A 345 10.75 -14.93 22.94
C THR A 345 11.15 -15.45 24.32
N GLU A 346 10.62 -14.85 25.39
CA GLU A 346 10.66 -15.47 26.72
C GLU A 346 10.06 -16.89 26.62
N PRO A 347 10.73 -17.94 27.16
CA PRO A 347 10.35 -19.33 26.91
C PRO A 347 8.87 -19.68 27.14
N GLY A 348 8.28 -19.21 28.25
CA GLY A 348 6.87 -19.45 28.55
C GLY A 348 5.96 -18.71 27.57
N ARG A 349 6.28 -17.44 27.28
CA ARG A 349 5.50 -16.56 26.42
C ARG A 349 5.53 -16.98 24.96
N LEU A 350 6.69 -17.39 24.44
CA LEU A 350 6.89 -17.84 23.05
C LEU A 350 5.94 -18.99 22.71
N LYS A 351 5.91 -20.02 23.57
CA LYS A 351 5.06 -21.19 23.38
C LYS A 351 3.58 -20.83 23.53
N ARG A 352 3.23 -20.10 24.59
CA ARG A 352 1.84 -19.71 24.89
C ARG A 352 1.22 -18.87 23.77
N PHE A 353 1.94 -17.87 23.26
CA PHE A 353 1.46 -17.04 22.16
C PHE A 353 1.39 -17.79 20.84
N TYR A 354 2.33 -18.70 20.57
CA TYR A 354 2.22 -19.57 19.40
C TYR A 354 0.97 -20.46 19.45
N GLU A 355 0.68 -21.07 20.60
CA GLU A 355 -0.52 -21.90 20.80
C GLU A 355 -1.81 -21.08 20.63
N ALA A 356 -1.83 -19.84 21.14
CA ALA A 356 -2.92 -18.90 20.96
C ALA A 356 -3.15 -18.56 19.48
N LEU A 357 -2.08 -18.24 18.73
CA LEU A 357 -2.12 -17.97 17.30
C LEU A 357 -2.60 -19.20 16.52
N ARG A 358 -1.94 -20.33 16.72
CA ARG A 358 -2.23 -21.62 16.07
C ARG A 358 -3.68 -22.03 16.28
N GLY A 359 -4.20 -21.90 17.51
CA GLY A 359 -5.54 -22.37 17.86
C GLY A 359 -5.79 -23.83 17.47
N GLN A 360 -7.07 -24.21 17.33
CA GLN A 360 -7.46 -25.59 16.97
C GLN A 360 -7.47 -25.84 15.47
N GLN A 361 -7.72 -24.81 14.66
CA GLN A 361 -7.81 -24.92 13.20
C GLN A 361 -6.51 -24.47 12.56
N ILE A 362 -5.77 -25.39 11.96
CA ILE A 362 -4.52 -25.12 11.21
C ILE A 362 -4.75 -24.96 9.70
N VAL A 363 -5.97 -25.25 9.23
CA VAL A 363 -6.40 -25.10 7.83
C VAL A 363 -7.29 -23.85 7.69
N PRO A 364 -7.14 -23.05 6.63
CA PRO A 364 -6.13 -23.16 5.58
C PRO A 364 -4.71 -22.84 6.07
N SER A 365 -3.70 -23.38 5.37
CA SER A 365 -2.28 -23.01 5.56
C SER A 365 -2.11 -21.49 5.44
N PRO A 366 -1.22 -20.86 6.24
CA PRO A 366 -0.92 -19.45 6.12
C PRO A 366 -0.22 -19.10 4.79
N ALA A 367 0.24 -20.11 4.04
CA ALA A 367 0.85 -19.93 2.73
C ALA A 367 -0.09 -20.33 1.57
N LYS A 368 -1.39 -20.50 1.83
CA LYS A 368 -2.40 -20.78 0.79
C LYS A 368 -2.79 -19.54 -0.05
N PRO A 369 -3.02 -18.35 0.53
CA PRO A 369 -3.45 -17.20 -0.25
C PRO A 369 -2.30 -16.56 -1.03
N VAL A 370 -2.62 -15.64 -1.94
CA VAL A 370 -1.63 -14.83 -2.70
C VAL A 370 -1.00 -13.73 -1.82
N PHE A 371 -1.69 -13.35 -0.74
CA PHE A 371 -1.21 -12.41 0.28
C PHE A 371 -1.07 -13.12 1.63
N ARG A 372 -0.23 -12.57 2.51
CA ARG A 372 -0.08 -13.08 3.88
C ARG A 372 -1.44 -13.01 4.61
N PRO A 373 -1.99 -14.13 5.11
CA PRO A 373 -3.31 -14.18 5.73
C PRO A 373 -3.36 -13.62 7.15
N ASP A 374 -2.22 -13.33 7.77
CA ASP A 374 -2.16 -12.84 9.15
C ASP A 374 -1.42 -11.50 9.27
N PRO A 375 -1.91 -10.45 8.58
CA PRO A 375 -1.39 -9.11 8.78
C PRO A 375 -1.64 -8.65 10.23
N GLY A 376 -2.69 -9.16 10.88
CA GLY A 376 -3.04 -8.84 12.26
C GLY A 376 -1.91 -9.15 13.24
N PHE A 377 -1.30 -10.34 13.18
CA PHE A 377 -0.23 -10.70 14.11
C PHE A 377 1.02 -9.86 13.86
N SER A 378 1.40 -9.71 12.59
CA SER A 378 2.55 -8.87 12.21
C SER A 378 2.36 -7.41 12.67
N LEU A 379 1.15 -6.85 12.52
CA LEU A 379 0.82 -5.53 13.03
C LEU A 379 0.89 -5.49 14.56
N LEU A 380 0.31 -6.48 15.26
CA LEU A 380 0.34 -6.55 16.72
C LEU A 380 1.77 -6.56 17.26
N VAL A 381 2.65 -7.46 16.77
CA VAL A 381 4.02 -7.56 17.28
C VAL A 381 4.84 -6.31 16.97
N THR A 382 4.59 -5.66 15.84
CA THR A 382 5.30 -4.43 15.44
C THR A 382 4.81 -3.23 16.25
N ARG A 383 3.52 -3.17 16.58
CA ARG A 383 2.87 -2.02 17.23
C ARG A 383 2.72 -2.16 18.75
N LEU A 384 2.99 -3.33 19.31
CA LEU A 384 2.96 -3.53 20.76
C LEU A 384 3.96 -2.60 21.45
N GLN A 385 3.44 -1.74 22.33
CA GLN A 385 4.25 -0.86 23.16
C GLN A 385 4.53 -1.55 24.49
N LEU A 386 5.77 -1.44 24.95
CA LEU A 386 6.17 -1.89 26.28
C LEU A 386 6.38 -0.64 27.15
N ASP A 387 5.76 -0.60 28.31
CA ASP A 387 6.02 0.42 29.32
C ASP A 387 7.43 0.24 29.91
N ALA A 388 7.89 1.20 30.71
CA ALA A 388 9.25 1.21 31.27
C ALA A 388 9.58 -0.02 32.15
N ASN A 389 8.56 -0.73 32.65
CA ASN A 389 8.68 -1.98 33.41
C ASN A 389 8.75 -3.24 32.53
N GLY A 390 8.74 -3.10 31.20
CA GLY A 390 8.77 -4.20 30.23
C GLY A 390 7.42 -4.91 30.05
N GLN A 391 6.33 -4.40 30.63
CA GLN A 391 4.98 -4.93 30.44
C GLN A 391 4.29 -4.27 29.24
N PRO A 392 3.34 -4.96 28.58
CA PRO A 392 2.52 -4.37 27.54
C PRO A 392 1.75 -3.14 28.04
N HIS A 393 1.81 -2.05 27.28
CA HIS A 393 0.93 -0.91 27.50
C HIS A 393 -0.51 -1.30 27.16
N ILE A 394 -1.43 -1.04 28.10
CA ILE A 394 -2.85 -1.31 27.96
C ILE A 394 -3.60 0.02 27.97
N PRO A 395 -4.20 0.47 26.84
CA PRO A 395 -5.02 1.67 26.84
C PRO A 395 -6.18 1.56 27.84
N GLY A 396 -6.33 2.54 28.73
CA GLY A 396 -7.32 2.53 29.81
C GLY A 396 -6.95 1.56 30.93
N ASP A 397 -7.75 0.51 31.11
CA ASP A 397 -7.55 -0.51 32.14
C ASP A 397 -7.99 -1.90 31.69
N MET A 398 -7.60 -2.93 32.45
CA MET A 398 -7.97 -4.30 32.14
C MET A 398 -9.49 -4.53 32.14
N GLU A 399 -10.25 -3.88 33.01
CA GLU A 399 -11.71 -4.03 33.08
C GLU A 399 -12.41 -3.55 31.80
N SER A 400 -11.91 -2.47 31.19
CA SER A 400 -12.37 -1.99 29.89
C SER A 400 -12.17 -3.06 28.82
N TRP A 401 -11.00 -3.71 28.79
CA TRP A 401 -10.70 -4.77 27.82
C TRP A 401 -11.52 -6.05 28.05
N LYS A 402 -11.80 -6.42 29.30
CA LYS A 402 -12.75 -7.50 29.61
C LYS A 402 -14.12 -7.22 29.00
N ALA A 403 -14.61 -5.99 29.11
CA ALA A 403 -15.88 -5.59 28.51
C ALA A 403 -15.82 -5.63 26.97
N ILE A 404 -14.77 -5.08 26.36
CA ILE A 404 -14.58 -5.06 24.89
C ILE A 404 -14.61 -6.48 24.31
N PHE A 405 -13.92 -7.43 24.95
CA PHE A 405 -13.93 -8.82 24.49
C PHE A 405 -15.29 -9.50 24.67
N ARG A 406 -16.05 -9.19 25.73
CA ARG A 406 -17.39 -9.75 25.95
C ARG A 406 -18.41 -9.31 24.90
N HIS A 407 -18.32 -8.07 24.41
CA HIS A 407 -19.24 -7.55 23.39
C HIS A 407 -18.91 -8.02 21.97
N ASN A 408 -17.67 -8.47 21.73
CA ASN A 408 -17.21 -8.94 20.42
C ASN A 408 -17.41 -10.45 20.23
N GLY A 409 -18.62 -10.84 19.78
CA GLY A 409 -19.06 -12.24 19.68
C GLY A 409 -19.04 -12.88 18.29
N GLY A 410 -18.40 -12.26 17.29
CA GLY A 410 -18.52 -12.64 15.88
C GLY A 410 -18.14 -14.09 15.56
N SER A 411 -16.87 -14.46 15.74
CA SER A 411 -16.37 -15.81 15.40
C SER A 411 -16.49 -16.80 16.56
N LYS A 412 -16.40 -18.12 16.28
CA LYS A 412 -16.32 -19.16 17.34
C LYS A 412 -15.11 -18.91 18.26
N ARG A 413 -13.98 -18.51 17.67
CA ARG A 413 -12.75 -18.15 18.38
C ARG A 413 -12.97 -16.92 19.26
N SER A 414 -13.59 -15.86 18.72
CA SER A 414 -13.94 -14.66 19.49
C SER A 414 -14.78 -14.99 20.72
N ARG A 415 -15.81 -15.84 20.57
CA ARG A 415 -16.65 -16.28 21.69
C ARG A 415 -15.89 -17.11 22.73
N GLU A 416 -14.93 -17.93 22.32
CA GLU A 416 -14.08 -18.67 23.26
C GLU A 416 -13.22 -17.73 24.09
N TRP A 417 -12.53 -16.78 23.44
CA TRP A 417 -11.67 -15.82 24.12
C TRP A 417 -12.45 -14.80 24.95
N ALA A 418 -13.66 -14.44 24.53
CA ALA A 418 -14.58 -13.63 25.33
C ALA A 418 -14.94 -14.30 26.67
N ARG A 419 -15.09 -15.64 26.71
CA ARG A 419 -15.32 -16.38 27.97
C ARG A 419 -14.07 -16.42 28.85
N ARG A 420 -12.88 -16.53 28.25
CA ARG A 420 -11.62 -16.50 29.00
C ARG A 420 -11.35 -15.12 29.59
N ALA A 421 -11.77 -14.06 28.90
CA ALA A 421 -11.55 -12.68 29.30
C ALA A 421 -12.11 -12.33 30.69
N SER A 422 -13.16 -13.02 31.18
CA SER A 422 -13.67 -12.76 32.53
C SER A 422 -12.67 -13.04 33.66
N HIS A 423 -11.66 -13.88 33.40
CA HIS A 423 -10.66 -14.28 34.39
C HIS A 423 -9.30 -13.59 34.20
N TRP A 424 -9.19 -12.64 33.28
CA TRP A 424 -7.92 -11.96 33.02
C TRP A 424 -7.52 -11.06 34.17
N ASN A 425 -6.29 -11.17 34.64
CA ASN A 425 -5.75 -10.41 35.76
C ASN A 425 -4.43 -9.71 35.44
N ASP A 426 -3.85 -9.96 34.26
CA ASP A 426 -2.60 -9.34 33.81
C ASP A 426 -2.64 -8.91 32.33
N PRO A 427 -1.80 -7.94 31.93
CA PRO A 427 -1.70 -7.48 30.54
C PRO A 427 -1.31 -8.56 29.52
N GLU A 428 -0.53 -9.57 29.93
CA GLU A 428 -0.06 -10.60 29.00
C GLU A 428 -1.19 -11.50 28.52
N GLN A 429 -2.18 -11.79 29.38
CA GLN A 429 -3.38 -12.53 29.01
C GLN A 429 -4.25 -11.79 27.98
N LEU A 430 -4.27 -10.45 28.04
CA LEU A 430 -4.90 -9.64 27.00
C LEU A 430 -4.12 -9.75 25.68
N VAL A 431 -2.79 -9.62 25.71
CA VAL A 431 -1.96 -9.79 24.51
C VAL A 431 -2.13 -11.19 23.92
N GLU A 432 -2.20 -12.24 24.75
CA GLU A 432 -2.49 -13.61 24.30
C GLU A 432 -3.83 -13.71 23.56
N GLY A 433 -4.88 -13.07 24.09
CA GLY A 433 -6.18 -13.00 23.43
C GLY A 433 -6.12 -12.25 22.09
N LEU A 434 -5.38 -11.15 22.02
CA LEU A 434 -5.17 -10.40 20.78
C LEU A 434 -4.39 -11.20 19.73
N VAL A 435 -3.36 -11.94 20.15
CA VAL A 435 -2.61 -12.89 19.30
C VAL A 435 -3.55 -13.98 18.77
N ALA A 436 -4.45 -14.51 19.59
CA ALA A 436 -5.39 -15.50 19.11
C ALA A 436 -6.37 -14.96 18.07
N LEU A 437 -6.86 -13.74 18.26
CA LEU A 437 -7.80 -13.07 17.36
C LEU A 437 -7.14 -12.47 16.11
N SER A 438 -5.81 -12.47 16.02
CA SER A 438 -5.11 -11.88 14.87
C SER A 438 -5.43 -12.53 13.53
N ARG A 439 -5.80 -13.81 13.58
CA ARG A 439 -6.24 -14.60 12.41
C ARG A 439 -7.63 -14.26 11.92
N ASP A 440 -8.47 -13.70 12.78
CA ASP A 440 -9.84 -13.28 12.46
C ASP A 440 -9.86 -11.74 12.39
N PHE A 441 -9.03 -11.15 11.53
CA PHE A 441 -8.85 -9.70 11.42
C PHE A 441 -10.15 -9.00 10.96
N ALA A 442 -11.04 -8.72 11.91
CA ALA A 442 -12.28 -8.00 11.71
C ALA A 442 -12.06 -6.49 11.86
N LYS A 443 -12.70 -5.70 10.98
CA LYS A 443 -12.55 -4.23 10.94
C LYS A 443 -12.89 -3.56 12.28
N ASP A 444 -13.79 -4.12 13.06
CA ASP A 444 -14.23 -3.63 14.37
C ASP A 444 -13.91 -4.60 15.52
N GLY A 445 -13.05 -5.60 15.27
CA GLY A 445 -12.67 -6.58 16.28
C GLY A 445 -11.74 -6.01 17.36
N PRO A 446 -11.57 -6.72 18.49
CA PRO A 446 -10.72 -6.27 19.60
C PRO A 446 -9.29 -5.93 19.20
N LEU A 447 -8.71 -6.65 18.23
CA LEU A 447 -7.37 -6.35 17.73
C LEU A 447 -7.29 -4.99 17.04
N GLN A 448 -8.23 -4.68 16.14
CA GLN A 448 -8.23 -3.40 15.44
C GLN A 448 -8.48 -2.23 16.40
N ILE A 449 -9.36 -2.43 17.39
CA ILE A 449 -9.57 -1.48 18.49
C ILE A 449 -8.26 -1.28 19.27
N TYR A 450 -7.58 -2.36 19.69
CA TYR A 450 -6.32 -2.27 20.43
C TYR A 450 -5.24 -1.52 19.65
N LEU A 451 -5.06 -1.83 18.37
CA LEU A 451 -4.10 -1.14 17.52
C LEU A 451 -4.41 0.36 17.47
N MET A 452 -5.66 0.73 17.14
CA MET A 452 -6.05 2.15 17.06
C MET A 452 -5.88 2.89 18.38
N LEU A 453 -6.39 2.34 19.49
CA LEU A 453 -6.28 3.00 20.80
C LEU A 453 -4.83 3.07 21.29
N GLY A 454 -4.02 2.05 20.99
CA GLY A 454 -2.58 2.08 21.23
C GLY A 454 -1.87 3.17 20.43
N GLU A 455 -2.25 3.40 19.18
CA GLU A 455 -1.72 4.53 18.38
C GLU A 455 -2.12 5.88 18.98
N ILE A 456 -3.36 6.04 19.46
CA ILE A 456 -3.81 7.28 20.13
C ILE A 456 -2.94 7.60 21.34
N ASP A 457 -2.56 6.59 22.13
CA ASP A 457 -1.70 6.74 23.30
C ASP A 457 -0.21 6.91 22.97
N ARG A 458 0.28 6.49 21.79
CA ARG A 458 1.72 6.33 21.50
C ARG A 458 2.54 7.61 21.64
N GLY A 459 1.93 8.78 21.45
CA GLY A 459 2.58 10.09 21.62
C GLY A 459 2.15 10.86 22.86
N ARG A 460 1.37 10.26 23.77
CA ARG A 460 0.82 10.94 24.96
C ARG A 460 1.65 10.64 26.20
N SER A 461 1.80 11.64 27.07
CA SER A 461 2.31 11.43 28.42
C SER A 461 1.33 10.58 29.24
N ALA A 462 1.81 9.94 30.31
CA ALA A 462 1.01 8.99 31.08
C ALA A 462 -0.29 9.58 31.64
N ASP A 463 -0.29 10.87 31.99
CA ASP A 463 -1.44 11.64 32.49
C ASP A 463 -2.43 12.04 31.37
N GLN A 464 -1.99 12.06 30.11
CA GLN A 464 -2.80 12.44 28.95
C GLN A 464 -3.37 11.24 28.18
N ARG A 465 -2.95 10.02 28.53
CA ARG A 465 -3.43 8.77 27.93
C ARG A 465 -4.95 8.60 28.08
N LEU A 466 -5.51 7.70 27.28
CA LEU A 466 -6.94 7.40 27.29
C LEU A 466 -7.39 6.88 28.66
N THR A 467 -8.43 7.50 29.22
CA THR A 467 -9.06 6.99 30.45
C THR A 467 -9.89 5.74 30.16
N PRO A 468 -10.16 4.89 31.18
CA PRO A 468 -11.05 3.73 31.03
C PRO A 468 -12.45 4.07 30.49
N GLN A 469 -12.95 5.28 30.75
CA GLN A 469 -14.24 5.74 30.23
C GLN A 469 -14.16 6.03 28.74
N THR A 470 -13.12 6.74 28.31
CA THR A 470 -12.89 7.07 26.89
C THR A 470 -12.60 5.82 26.06
N VAL A 471 -11.83 4.86 26.59
CA VAL A 471 -11.58 3.57 25.92
C VAL A 471 -12.88 2.82 25.64
N ARG A 472 -13.77 2.72 26.64
CA ARG A 472 -15.08 2.08 26.47
C ARG A 472 -15.96 2.83 25.48
N LEU A 473 -15.96 4.16 25.51
CA LEU A 473 -16.69 4.99 24.55
C LEU A 473 -16.22 4.74 23.11
N LEU A 474 -14.90 4.79 22.88
CA LEU A 474 -14.32 4.57 21.56
C LEU A 474 -14.56 3.14 21.07
N ALA A 475 -14.44 2.15 21.95
CA ALA A 475 -14.69 0.76 21.58
C ALA A 475 -16.17 0.51 21.23
N ASP A 476 -17.12 1.04 22.02
CA ASP A 476 -18.57 0.91 21.75
C ASP A 476 -18.97 1.51 20.40
N LYS A 477 -18.33 2.62 20.02
CA LYS A 477 -18.65 3.35 18.78
C LYS A 477 -17.72 3.05 17.61
N PHE A 478 -16.81 2.09 17.76
CA PHE A 478 -15.75 1.83 16.79
C PHE A 478 -16.27 1.44 15.40
N SER A 479 -17.30 0.60 15.33
CA SER A 479 -17.86 0.14 14.05
C SER A 479 -18.42 1.27 13.19
N ARG A 480 -18.88 2.36 13.83
CA ARG A 480 -19.47 3.53 13.16
C ARG A 480 -18.46 4.64 12.92
N TYR A 481 -17.58 4.93 13.88
CA TYR A 481 -16.70 6.11 13.85
C TYR A 481 -15.20 5.80 13.86
N GLY A 482 -14.79 4.53 13.91
CA GLY A 482 -13.39 4.11 14.06
C GLY A 482 -12.45 4.68 13.00
N ASP A 483 -12.93 4.84 11.76
CA ASP A 483 -12.16 5.44 10.66
C ASP A 483 -11.77 6.91 10.94
N GLN A 484 -12.50 7.60 11.83
CA GLN A 484 -12.21 8.99 12.23
C GLN A 484 -11.18 9.09 13.36
N TYR A 485 -10.92 7.99 14.09
CA TYR A 485 -10.09 7.99 15.30
C TYR A 485 -8.61 8.23 14.99
N ILE A 486 -8.19 8.08 13.73
CA ILE A 486 -6.85 8.45 13.27
C ILE A 486 -6.53 9.92 13.58
N THR A 487 -7.53 10.80 13.62
CA THR A 487 -7.37 12.20 14.03
C THR A 487 -6.79 12.32 15.43
N PHE A 488 -7.20 11.45 16.37
CA PHE A 488 -6.71 11.49 17.76
C PHE A 488 -5.33 10.84 17.94
N ALA A 489 -4.92 10.01 16.97
CA ALA A 489 -3.57 9.46 16.87
C ALA A 489 -2.61 10.44 16.19
N GLU A 490 -3.10 11.31 15.31
CA GLU A 490 -2.30 12.36 14.69
C GLU A 490 -2.12 13.57 15.62
N PHE A 491 -3.20 14.05 16.23
CA PHE A 491 -3.19 15.23 17.09
C PHE A 491 -3.27 14.83 18.57
N HIS A 492 -2.13 14.45 19.15
CA HIS A 492 -2.05 13.95 20.54
C HIS A 492 -2.52 14.97 21.59
N GLY A 493 -2.52 16.27 21.27
CA GLY A 493 -3.04 17.33 22.15
C GLY A 493 -4.57 17.28 22.36
N LEU A 494 -5.32 16.50 21.57
CA LEU A 494 -6.76 16.33 21.76
C LEU A 494 -7.04 15.39 22.94
N ASP A 495 -7.47 15.95 24.06
CA ASP A 495 -7.67 15.20 25.31
C ASP A 495 -8.91 14.29 25.31
N ASN A 496 -9.11 13.58 26.43
CA ASN A 496 -10.26 12.72 26.66
C ASN A 496 -11.62 13.46 26.51
N THR A 497 -11.68 14.75 26.84
CA THR A 497 -12.87 15.60 26.72
C THR A 497 -13.18 15.91 25.26
N SER A 498 -12.16 16.27 24.48
CA SER A 498 -12.26 16.53 23.03
C SER A 498 -12.75 15.31 22.27
N ILE A 499 -12.25 14.13 22.63
CA ILE A 499 -12.69 12.85 22.08
C ILE A 499 -14.17 12.62 22.39
N ALA A 500 -14.58 12.73 23.66
CA ALA A 500 -15.96 12.51 24.06
C ALA A 500 -16.94 13.49 23.39
N LYS A 501 -16.55 14.77 23.27
CA LYS A 501 -17.33 15.80 22.57
C LYS A 501 -17.48 15.47 21.09
N PHE A 502 -16.43 15.00 20.42
CA PHE A 502 -16.51 14.60 19.01
C PHE A 502 -17.51 13.46 18.80
N ILE A 503 -17.44 12.41 19.61
CA ILE A 503 -18.37 11.28 19.52
C ILE A 503 -19.82 11.75 19.77
N THR A 504 -20.02 12.60 20.78
CA THR A 504 -21.34 13.15 21.09
C THR A 504 -21.90 13.99 19.94
N ALA A 505 -21.08 14.84 19.33
CA ALA A 505 -21.46 15.63 18.16
C ALA A 505 -21.81 14.72 16.97
N ALA A 506 -20.97 13.72 16.67
CA ALA A 506 -21.20 12.77 15.59
C ALA A 506 -22.50 11.97 15.78
N GLU A 507 -22.80 11.49 16.99
CA GLU A 507 -24.06 10.81 17.31
C GLU A 507 -25.27 11.73 17.18
N THR A 508 -25.15 12.98 17.63
CA THR A 508 -26.22 13.98 17.53
C THR A 508 -26.55 14.28 16.08
N LEU A 509 -25.53 14.45 15.23
CA LEU A 509 -25.69 14.66 13.79
C LEU A 509 -26.33 13.45 13.11
N ASP A 510 -25.93 12.22 13.44
CA ASP A 510 -26.48 11.00 12.85
C ASP A 510 -27.97 10.82 13.17
N ARG A 511 -28.43 11.35 14.32
CA ARG A 511 -29.83 11.30 14.78
C ARG A 511 -30.74 12.39 14.23
N ILE A 512 -30.23 13.34 13.42
CA ILE A 512 -31.08 14.38 12.81
C ILE A 512 -32.16 13.69 11.93
N PRO A 513 -33.47 13.89 12.18
CA PRO A 513 -34.51 13.13 11.47
C PRO A 513 -34.60 13.45 9.97
N LEU A 514 -34.51 14.74 9.63
CA LEU A 514 -34.60 15.25 8.27
C LEU A 514 -33.35 14.87 7.47
N ALA A 515 -33.49 13.94 6.52
CA ALA A 515 -32.35 13.39 5.77
C ALA A 515 -31.50 14.46 5.05
N THR A 516 -32.13 15.46 4.44
CA THR A 516 -31.42 16.55 3.76
C THR A 516 -30.65 17.43 4.74
N VAL A 517 -31.25 17.77 5.89
CA VAL A 517 -30.58 18.55 6.95
C VAL A 517 -29.43 17.73 7.54
N ARG A 518 -29.64 16.44 7.79
CA ARG A 518 -28.61 15.51 8.29
C ARG A 518 -27.40 15.44 7.35
N ALA A 519 -27.63 15.21 6.06
CA ALA A 519 -26.56 15.12 5.07
C ALA A 519 -25.74 16.42 4.98
N ASN A 520 -26.43 17.57 4.95
CA ASN A 520 -25.76 18.87 4.93
C ASN A 520 -25.02 19.14 6.24
N ALA A 521 -25.58 18.75 7.38
CA ALA A 521 -24.97 18.95 8.69
C ALA A 521 -23.68 18.14 8.84
N ILE A 522 -23.70 16.86 8.46
CA ILE A 522 -22.50 16.02 8.42
C ILE A 522 -21.46 16.62 7.46
N GLY A 523 -21.87 17.07 6.28
CA GLY A 523 -20.93 17.64 5.31
C GLY A 523 -20.29 18.96 5.76
N ILE A 524 -21.05 19.84 6.41
CA ILE A 524 -20.51 21.10 6.97
C ILE A 524 -19.63 20.81 8.19
N PHE A 525 -20.00 19.85 9.03
CA PHE A 525 -19.18 19.40 10.16
C PHE A 525 -17.83 18.86 9.70
N GLN A 526 -17.84 17.92 8.73
CA GLN A 526 -16.61 17.36 8.14
C GLN A 526 -15.76 18.42 7.43
N ALA A 527 -16.39 19.41 6.79
CA ALA A 527 -15.70 20.52 6.16
C ALA A 527 -14.89 21.35 7.16
N ASN A 528 -15.53 21.77 8.26
CA ASN A 528 -14.86 22.56 9.29
C ASN A 528 -13.75 21.76 9.98
N LEU A 529 -13.96 20.46 10.23
CA LEU A 529 -12.91 19.59 10.74
C LEU A 529 -11.75 19.42 9.75
N GLY A 530 -12.03 19.29 8.45
CA GLY A 530 -10.99 19.20 7.43
C GLY A 530 -10.16 20.49 7.34
N LEU A 531 -10.81 21.66 7.43
CA LEU A 531 -10.10 22.94 7.54
C LEU A 531 -9.25 23.00 8.81
N TRP A 532 -9.81 22.61 9.95
CA TRP A 532 -9.07 22.54 11.22
C TRP A 532 -7.82 21.65 11.09
N GLN A 533 -7.95 20.46 10.48
CA GLN A 533 -6.83 19.53 10.28
C GLN A 533 -5.74 20.11 9.36
N ILE A 534 -6.13 20.82 8.29
CA ILE A 534 -5.16 21.50 7.40
C ILE A 534 -4.37 22.54 8.19
N LEU A 535 -5.06 23.42 8.92
CA LEU A 535 -4.43 24.51 9.67
C LEU A 535 -3.57 23.99 10.84
N ALA A 536 -3.98 22.89 11.48
CA ALA A 536 -3.18 22.20 12.49
C ALA A 536 -1.92 21.57 11.88
N ARG A 537 -2.00 20.85 10.75
CA ARG A 537 -0.83 20.27 10.05
C ARG A 537 0.15 21.33 9.57
N GLN A 538 -0.34 22.51 9.21
CA GLN A 538 0.47 23.65 8.80
C GLN A 538 1.12 24.40 9.98
N GLY A 539 0.82 24.02 11.23
CA GLY A 539 1.30 24.70 12.44
C GLY A 539 0.69 26.08 12.67
N GLN A 540 -0.36 26.43 11.94
CA GLN A 540 -1.08 27.71 12.10
C GLN A 540 -2.02 27.69 13.32
N ILE A 541 -2.45 26.50 13.76
CA ILE A 541 -2.97 26.28 15.11
C ILE A 541 -1.81 25.78 15.96
N SER A 542 -1.43 26.52 17.00
CA SER A 542 -0.36 26.10 17.90
C SER A 542 -0.75 24.86 18.69
N ASP A 543 0.24 24.05 19.08
CA ASP A 543 0.01 22.82 19.86
C ASP A 543 -0.80 23.07 21.15
N ALA A 544 -0.54 24.21 21.82
CA ALA A 544 -1.25 24.63 23.03
C ALA A 544 -2.75 24.90 22.78
N ASN A 545 -3.12 25.28 21.55
CA ASN A 545 -4.48 25.66 21.18
C ASN A 545 -5.23 24.54 20.45
N LEU A 546 -4.60 23.39 20.15
CA LEU A 546 -5.25 22.29 19.42
C LEU A 546 -6.52 21.82 20.13
N ASN A 547 -6.44 21.58 21.44
CA ASN A 547 -7.56 21.06 22.22
C ASN A 547 -8.75 22.04 22.25
N ASP A 548 -8.48 23.30 22.58
CA ASP A 548 -9.53 24.31 22.74
C ASP A 548 -10.16 24.68 21.40
N SER A 549 -9.34 24.91 20.36
CA SER A 549 -9.83 25.22 19.01
C SER A 549 -10.70 24.08 18.45
N TRP A 550 -10.33 22.82 18.69
CA TRP A 550 -11.13 21.66 18.33
C TRP A 550 -12.49 21.69 19.01
N GLN A 551 -12.51 21.84 20.35
CA GLN A 551 -13.74 21.83 21.13
C GLN A 551 -14.70 22.96 20.74
N HIS A 552 -14.17 24.17 20.49
CA HIS A 552 -14.98 25.30 20.02
C HIS A 552 -15.54 25.06 18.61
N THR A 553 -14.73 24.50 17.70
CA THR A 553 -15.13 24.20 16.32
C THR A 553 -16.29 23.20 16.28
N ILE A 554 -16.23 22.12 17.07
CA ILE A 554 -17.29 21.08 17.07
C ILE A 554 -18.50 21.42 17.94
N GLY A 555 -18.32 22.27 18.96
CA GLY A 555 -19.34 22.56 19.97
C GLY A 555 -20.58 23.29 19.43
N THR A 556 -20.48 23.89 18.24
CA THR A 556 -21.61 24.63 17.63
C THR A 556 -22.68 23.71 17.03
N PHE A 557 -22.38 22.43 16.81
CA PHE A 557 -23.28 21.48 16.15
C PHE A 557 -24.24 20.77 17.11
N THR A 558 -24.94 21.55 17.95
CA THR A 558 -25.93 21.02 18.90
C THR A 558 -27.34 21.49 18.53
N GLY A 559 -28.35 20.64 18.72
CA GLY A 559 -29.76 21.01 18.54
C GLY A 559 -30.20 21.33 17.10
N ILE A 560 -29.46 20.89 16.07
CA ILE A 560 -29.76 21.19 14.67
C ILE A 560 -31.03 20.45 14.21
N ASN A 561 -32.10 21.21 13.94
CA ASN A 561 -33.37 20.66 13.43
C ASN A 561 -33.89 21.35 12.15
N SER A 562 -33.18 22.37 11.66
CA SER A 562 -33.57 23.13 10.47
C SER A 562 -32.35 23.62 9.69
N SER A 563 -32.53 23.97 8.42
CA SER A 563 -31.46 24.51 7.57
C SER A 563 -30.96 25.87 8.05
N ALA A 564 -31.80 26.69 8.68
CA ALA A 564 -31.42 27.99 9.23
C ALA A 564 -30.45 27.81 10.42
N LEU A 565 -30.83 26.97 11.39
CA LEU A 565 -29.94 26.65 12.52
C LEU A 565 -28.64 25.98 12.05
N LEU A 566 -28.69 25.17 10.99
CA LEU A 566 -27.49 24.58 10.41
C LEU A 566 -26.57 25.64 9.78
N PHE A 567 -27.13 26.62 9.07
CA PHE A 567 -26.36 27.72 8.50
C PHE A 567 -25.63 28.50 9.61
N ASP A 568 -26.36 28.84 10.68
CA ASP A 568 -25.78 29.55 11.83
C ASP A 568 -24.70 28.71 12.51
N ALA A 569 -24.96 27.43 12.79
CA ALA A 569 -23.99 26.53 13.42
C ALA A 569 -22.71 26.35 12.58
N GLY A 570 -22.87 26.20 11.26
CA GLY A 570 -21.76 26.08 10.31
C GLY A 570 -20.91 27.35 10.24
N ARG A 571 -21.56 28.51 10.19
CA ARG A 571 -20.88 29.81 10.20
C ARG A 571 -20.17 30.04 11.54
N SER A 572 -20.82 29.78 12.67
CA SER A 572 -20.21 29.90 13.99
C SER A 572 -19.00 28.99 14.15
N SER A 573 -19.07 27.74 13.67
CA SER A 573 -17.94 26.80 13.70
C SER A 573 -16.72 27.36 12.96
N LEU A 574 -16.94 27.88 11.75
CA LEU A 574 -15.88 28.50 10.96
C LEU A 574 -15.30 29.74 11.67
N LYS A 575 -16.13 30.59 12.28
CA LYS A 575 -15.67 31.76 13.04
C LYS A 575 -14.82 31.36 14.24
N GLU A 576 -15.18 30.30 14.96
CA GLU A 576 -14.37 29.76 16.07
C GLU A 576 -13.01 29.25 15.58
N LEU A 577 -13.01 28.51 14.47
CA LEU A 577 -11.77 28.04 13.84
C LEU A 577 -10.87 29.21 13.45
N LEU A 578 -11.40 30.20 12.74
CA LEU A 578 -10.63 31.36 12.28
C LEU A 578 -10.10 32.19 13.44
N ARG A 579 -10.90 32.40 14.50
CA ARG A 579 -10.45 33.09 15.71
C ARG A 579 -9.23 32.41 16.32
N SER A 580 -9.18 31.08 16.32
CA SER A 580 -8.05 30.33 16.89
C SER A 580 -6.74 30.48 16.11
N VAL A 581 -6.82 30.91 14.84
CA VAL A 581 -5.68 31.01 13.91
C VAL A 581 -5.25 32.45 13.71
N THR A 582 -6.20 33.36 13.52
CA THR A 582 -5.95 34.77 13.17
C THR A 582 -6.17 35.74 14.32
N GLY A 583 -6.78 35.28 15.43
CA GLY A 583 -7.30 36.14 16.49
C GLY A 583 -8.61 36.86 16.13
N SER A 584 -9.06 36.82 14.86
CA SER A 584 -10.30 37.44 14.39
C SER A 584 -11.32 36.38 13.94
N PRO A 585 -12.59 36.47 14.38
CA PRO A 585 -13.63 35.57 13.89
C PRO A 585 -14.14 35.96 12.49
N GLU A 586 -13.96 37.22 12.07
CA GLU A 586 -14.38 37.69 10.75
C GLU A 586 -13.14 37.83 9.88
N VAL A 587 -13.05 37.01 8.82
CA VAL A 587 -12.04 37.11 7.78
C VAL A 587 -12.73 36.91 6.43
N SER A 588 -12.16 37.50 5.38
CA SER A 588 -12.65 37.37 4.01
C SER A 588 -12.37 35.99 3.43
N GLN A 589 -13.11 35.57 2.40
CA GLN A 589 -12.82 34.33 1.67
C GLN A 589 -11.36 34.31 1.16
N ASN A 590 -10.84 35.46 0.70
CA ASN A 590 -9.48 35.54 0.19
C ASN A 590 -8.41 35.32 1.27
N GLU A 591 -8.67 35.77 2.50
CA GLU A 591 -7.80 35.48 3.64
C GLU A 591 -7.85 33.99 4.00
N ILE A 592 -9.03 33.35 3.97
CA ILE A 592 -9.14 31.88 4.17
C ILE A 592 -8.30 31.14 3.12
N ILE A 593 -8.40 31.52 1.84
CA ILE A 593 -7.60 30.92 0.76
C ILE A 593 -6.10 31.09 1.02
N THR A 594 -5.70 32.25 1.57
CA THR A 594 -4.30 32.55 1.91
C THR A 594 -3.81 31.71 3.10
N LEU A 595 -4.66 31.46 4.08
CA LEU A 595 -4.34 30.53 5.18
C LEU A 595 -4.13 29.11 4.63
N LEU A 596 -5.04 28.64 3.77
CA LEU A 596 -4.99 27.28 3.22
C LEU A 596 -3.79 27.03 2.30
N SER A 597 -3.21 28.08 1.71
CA SER A 597 -1.99 27.96 0.90
C SER A 597 -0.70 27.86 1.72
N GLY A 598 -0.77 27.94 3.05
CA GLY A 598 0.33 27.69 3.97
C GLY A 598 0.60 28.84 4.95
N PRO A 599 1.53 28.65 5.92
CA PRO A 599 1.91 29.68 6.86
C PRO A 599 2.64 30.85 6.17
N THR A 600 2.65 32.03 6.80
CA THR A 600 3.30 33.23 6.27
C THR A 600 4.79 32.98 6.03
N GLN A 601 5.23 33.19 4.79
CA GLN A 601 6.61 32.97 4.36
C GLN A 601 7.42 34.26 4.41
N THR A 602 8.68 34.18 4.84
CA THR A 602 9.63 35.32 4.87
C THR A 602 10.47 35.41 3.58
N GLU A 603 10.69 34.29 2.90
CA GLU A 603 11.50 34.22 1.68
C GLU A 603 10.67 34.45 0.42
N ALA A 604 11.19 35.23 -0.53
CA ALA A 604 10.48 35.60 -1.75
C ALA A 604 10.07 34.39 -2.61
N ALA A 605 10.94 33.38 -2.74
CA ALA A 605 10.64 32.16 -3.48
C ALA A 605 9.47 31.39 -2.83
N SER A 606 9.47 31.28 -1.49
CA SER A 606 8.41 30.62 -0.73
C SER A 606 7.09 31.39 -0.77
N GLN A 607 7.13 32.73 -0.76
CA GLN A 607 5.96 33.58 -1.00
C GLN A 607 5.37 33.37 -2.39
N GLN A 608 6.21 33.21 -3.42
CA GLN A 608 5.76 32.94 -4.78
C GLN A 608 5.02 31.58 -4.86
N VAL A 609 5.56 30.54 -4.23
CA VAL A 609 4.90 29.22 -4.16
C VAL A 609 3.56 29.32 -3.43
N GLN A 610 3.49 30.01 -2.29
CA GLN A 610 2.24 30.23 -1.55
C GLN A 610 1.20 30.95 -2.42
N GLN A 611 1.61 31.96 -3.19
CA GLN A 611 0.73 32.70 -4.08
C GLN A 611 0.23 31.84 -5.25
N GLU A 612 1.08 30.96 -5.79
CA GLU A 612 0.68 30.01 -6.83
C GLU A 612 -0.36 29.03 -6.31
N LEU A 613 -0.16 28.48 -5.11
CA LEU A 613 -1.13 27.59 -4.44
C LEU A 613 -2.46 28.30 -4.19
N ALA A 614 -2.43 29.53 -3.66
CA ALA A 614 -3.64 30.33 -3.46
C ALA A 614 -4.37 30.60 -4.79
N THR A 615 -3.63 30.85 -5.87
CA THR A 615 -4.20 31.05 -7.22
C THR A 615 -4.86 29.78 -7.74
N ARG A 616 -4.22 28.62 -7.59
CA ARG A 616 -4.81 27.32 -7.96
C ARG A 616 -6.10 27.06 -7.21
N ILE A 617 -6.14 27.36 -5.91
CA ILE A 617 -7.36 27.28 -5.09
C ILE A 617 -8.48 28.15 -5.67
N ARG A 618 -8.18 29.43 -5.96
CA ARG A 618 -9.17 30.36 -6.56
C ARG A 618 -9.70 29.82 -7.88
N THR A 619 -8.82 29.34 -8.76
CA THR A 619 -9.21 28.76 -10.05
C THR A 619 -10.17 27.58 -9.90
N VAL A 620 -9.98 26.73 -8.89
CA VAL A 620 -10.92 25.62 -8.61
C VAL A 620 -12.28 26.14 -8.12
N LEU A 621 -12.31 27.12 -7.23
CA LEU A 621 -13.55 27.73 -6.74
C LEU A 621 -14.33 28.42 -7.87
N ASP A 622 -13.63 29.15 -8.74
CA ASP A 622 -14.20 29.85 -9.89
C ASP A 622 -14.73 28.85 -10.93
N ALA A 623 -13.98 27.78 -11.21
CA ALA A 623 -14.41 26.71 -12.14
C ALA A 623 -15.66 25.98 -11.63
N GLN A 624 -15.81 25.85 -10.31
CA GLN A 624 -17.00 25.29 -9.68
C GLN A 624 -18.17 26.27 -9.60
N ARG A 625 -17.97 27.54 -9.98
CA ARG A 625 -18.97 28.63 -9.88
C ARG A 625 -19.61 28.71 -8.51
N LEU A 626 -18.78 28.62 -7.47
CA LEU A 626 -19.25 28.70 -6.09
C LEU A 626 -19.50 30.16 -5.71
N VAL A 627 -20.65 30.43 -5.09
CA VAL A 627 -20.92 31.72 -4.46
C VAL A 627 -19.91 31.93 -3.33
N SER A 628 -19.35 33.13 -3.25
CA SER A 628 -18.34 33.44 -2.23
C SER A 628 -18.92 33.36 -0.82
N LEU A 629 -18.09 32.97 0.15
CA LEU A 629 -18.45 32.99 1.57
C LEU A 629 -18.79 34.42 2.03
N ASP A 630 -18.10 35.42 1.49
CA ASP A 630 -18.35 36.83 1.79
C ASP A 630 -19.79 37.23 1.38
N THR A 631 -20.22 36.84 0.18
CA THR A 631 -21.59 37.02 -0.32
C THR A 631 -22.58 36.29 0.58
N LEU A 632 -22.32 35.01 0.91
CA LEU A 632 -23.23 34.18 1.72
C LEU A 632 -23.42 34.74 3.13
N PHE A 633 -22.34 35.19 3.77
CA PHE A 633 -22.38 35.74 5.12
C PHE A 633 -23.02 37.12 5.17
N THR A 634 -22.70 38.00 4.21
CA THR A 634 -23.33 39.34 4.09
C THR A 634 -24.84 39.21 3.87
N LEU A 635 -25.25 38.30 2.98
CA LEU A 635 -26.67 38.03 2.75
C LEU A 635 -27.36 37.46 3.99
N GLY A 636 -26.69 36.54 4.70
CA GLY A 636 -27.19 35.97 5.95
C GLY A 636 -27.40 37.03 7.04
N ASP A 637 -26.45 37.95 7.22
CA ASP A 637 -26.57 39.06 8.16
C ASP A 637 -27.75 39.97 7.80
N GLY A 638 -27.85 40.36 6.53
CA GLY A 638 -28.95 41.15 6.03
C GLY A 638 -30.31 40.49 6.27
N LEU A 639 -30.47 39.21 5.91
CA LEU A 639 -31.72 38.49 6.15
C LEU A 639 -32.07 38.41 7.65
N SER A 640 -31.08 38.24 8.53
CA SER A 640 -31.30 38.27 9.98
C SER A 640 -31.76 39.65 10.46
N GLU A 641 -31.16 40.73 9.96
CA GLU A 641 -31.54 42.10 10.35
C GLU A 641 -32.95 42.46 9.88
N MET A 642 -33.32 42.01 8.68
CA MET A 642 -34.68 42.16 8.12
C MET A 642 -35.70 41.46 9.00
N SER A 643 -35.40 40.24 9.46
CA SER A 643 -36.28 39.50 10.37
C SER A 643 -36.47 40.21 11.73
N LYS A 644 -35.53 41.09 12.11
CA LYS A 644 -35.57 41.91 13.34
C LYS A 644 -36.18 43.30 13.13
N GLY A 645 -36.74 43.57 11.94
CA GLY A 645 -37.43 44.83 11.63
C GLY A 645 -36.50 46.01 11.32
N LYS A 646 -35.20 45.77 11.08
CA LYS A 646 -34.29 46.82 10.60
C LYS A 646 -34.52 47.08 9.12
N ALA A 647 -34.53 48.35 8.72
CA ALA A 647 -34.54 48.73 7.31
C ALA A 647 -33.19 48.39 6.68
N ILE A 648 -33.22 47.73 5.53
CA ILE A 648 -32.00 47.35 4.80
C ILE A 648 -31.97 48.09 3.47
N GLY A 649 -30.80 48.61 3.12
CA GLY A 649 -30.59 49.27 1.83
C GLY A 649 -30.72 48.32 0.65
N ASP A 650 -30.75 48.88 -0.57
CA ASP A 650 -30.90 48.17 -1.86
C ASP A 650 -29.77 47.15 -2.18
N THR A 651 -28.87 46.87 -1.23
CA THR A 651 -27.65 46.05 -1.38
C THR A 651 -27.89 44.54 -1.32
N LEU A 652 -29.02 44.06 -0.77
CA LEU A 652 -29.30 42.61 -0.68
C LEU A 652 -29.81 42.00 -1.99
N ILE A 653 -30.49 42.78 -2.83
CA ILE A 653 -31.07 42.28 -4.10
C ILE A 653 -29.96 41.84 -5.07
N PRO A 654 -28.88 42.61 -5.29
CA PRO A 654 -27.74 42.16 -6.10
C PRO A 654 -27.07 40.89 -5.57
N LEU A 655 -26.81 40.80 -4.25
CA LEU A 655 -26.18 39.63 -3.63
C LEU A 655 -27.06 38.37 -3.73
N ALA A 656 -28.38 38.51 -3.60
CA ALA A 656 -29.31 37.41 -3.85
C ALA A 656 -29.35 37.01 -5.34
N GLY A 657 -29.02 37.93 -6.25
CA GLY A 657 -28.84 37.66 -7.67
C GLY A 657 -27.67 36.70 -7.96
N GLU A 658 -26.56 36.83 -7.23
CA GLU A 658 -25.39 35.95 -7.34
C GLU A 658 -25.71 34.49 -6.97
N LEU A 659 -26.73 34.24 -6.12
CA LEU A 659 -27.19 32.89 -5.81
C LEU A 659 -27.83 32.17 -7.01
N ARG A 660 -28.31 32.90 -8.02
CA ARG A 660 -29.00 32.32 -9.20
C ARG A 660 -28.05 31.73 -10.23
N GLU A 661 -26.76 32.03 -10.16
CA GLU A 661 -25.74 31.45 -11.05
C GLU A 661 -25.42 29.99 -10.72
N PHE A 662 -25.98 29.46 -9.62
CA PHE A 662 -25.91 28.04 -9.30
C PHE A 662 -26.90 27.25 -10.16
N PRO A 663 -26.45 26.37 -11.09
CA PRO A 663 -27.38 25.47 -11.75
C PRO A 663 -28.01 24.58 -10.68
N ARG A 664 -29.32 24.77 -10.44
CA ARG A 664 -30.15 23.74 -9.81
C ARG A 664 -30.01 22.50 -10.68
N LYS A 665 -29.18 21.53 -10.29
CA LYS A 665 -29.40 20.15 -10.73
C LYS A 665 -30.72 19.75 -10.12
N GLU A 666 -31.78 19.87 -10.90
CA GLU A 666 -33.03 19.17 -10.62
C GLU A 666 -32.68 17.74 -10.22
N ALA A 667 -33.33 17.26 -9.16
CA ALA A 667 -33.34 15.85 -8.84
C ALA A 667 -34.04 15.12 -9.99
N ASN A 668 -33.29 14.88 -11.07
CA ASN A 668 -33.80 14.23 -12.25
C ASN A 668 -33.85 12.74 -11.93
N THR A 669 -35.04 12.27 -11.55
CA THR A 669 -35.46 10.87 -11.46
C THR A 669 -35.43 10.14 -12.82
N SER A 670 -34.58 10.56 -13.75
CA SER A 670 -34.37 9.90 -15.03
C SER A 670 -33.05 10.35 -15.66
N THR A 671 -31.93 9.87 -15.13
CA THR A 671 -30.72 9.63 -15.93
C THR A 671 -30.27 8.20 -15.68
N ARG A 672 -30.89 7.27 -16.42
CA ARG A 672 -30.32 5.94 -16.65
C ARG A 672 -28.98 6.15 -17.37
N PHE A 673 -27.89 6.15 -16.63
CA PHE A 673 -26.67 5.57 -17.15
C PHE A 673 -26.91 4.06 -17.31
N PRO A 674 -26.49 3.43 -18.43
CA PRO A 674 -26.56 1.99 -18.55
C PRO A 674 -25.63 1.39 -17.48
N ILE A 675 -26.22 0.85 -16.43
CA ILE A 675 -25.56 -0.10 -15.54
C ILE A 675 -25.24 -1.31 -16.43
N PRO A 676 -23.98 -1.75 -16.59
CA PRO A 676 -23.73 -3.06 -17.14
C PRO A 676 -24.41 -4.06 -16.21
N ALA A 677 -25.38 -4.81 -16.75
CA ALA A 677 -26.10 -5.81 -15.99
C ALA A 677 -25.08 -6.75 -15.32
N THR A 678 -25.01 -6.70 -13.98
CA THR A 678 -24.38 -7.76 -13.20
C THR A 678 -25.20 -9.03 -13.46
N PRO A 679 -24.56 -10.17 -13.82
CA PRO A 679 -25.28 -11.43 -13.90
C PRO A 679 -25.83 -11.75 -12.51
N ARG A 680 -27.15 -11.94 -12.43
CA ARG A 680 -27.80 -12.51 -11.26
C ARG A 680 -27.21 -13.92 -11.04
N CYS A 681 -26.27 -14.06 -10.12
CA CYS A 681 -26.02 -15.34 -9.47
C CYS A 681 -27.28 -15.70 -8.68
N LYS A 682 -28.12 -16.56 -9.25
CA LYS A 682 -29.15 -17.27 -8.48
C LYS A 682 -28.44 -18.16 -7.46
N PRO A 683 -28.89 -18.23 -6.20
CA PRO A 683 -28.53 -19.36 -5.35
C PRO A 683 -29.08 -20.64 -6.00
N ALA A 684 -28.22 -21.63 -6.19
CA ALA A 684 -28.69 -22.99 -6.41
C ALA A 684 -29.43 -23.44 -5.13
N PRO A 685 -30.59 -24.11 -5.25
CA PRO A 685 -31.22 -24.72 -4.08
C PRO A 685 -30.30 -25.82 -3.53
N ILE A 686 -30.42 -26.01 -2.22
CA ILE A 686 -29.70 -26.99 -1.37
C ILE A 686 -29.47 -28.33 -2.07
#